data_AF-A0A524D297-F1
#
_entry.id   AF-A0A524D297-F1
#
_cell.length_a   1.000
_cell.length_b   1.000
_cell.length_c   1.000
_cell.angle_alpha   90.00
_cell.angle_beta   90.00
_cell.angle_gamma   90.00
#
_symmetry.space_group_name_H-M   'P 1'
#
loop_
_entity.id
_entity.type
_entity.pdbx_description
1 polymer ?
#
loop_
_entity_poly.entity_id
_entity_poly.type
_entity_poly.pdbx_seq_one_letter_code
_entity_poly.pdbx_strand_id
1 'polypeptide(L)'
;MKLINNKFKDHREIQSFSKEELLEVKRKISEFQKEGEDTEPLDSYLESKFIPDMVPLYKDYLNQITEFCKKYLLAGEQDEGIHPYNQLIGHLIEELTLVSNNVVNLKMNARNTKRFVKENAFLADYMDSLTQLTEEYNSLKAQLEKEHTKIEHPFENESYIWRELNKIKNLPFKIKSLPENLRQWEEIKDLYTFISEKYLEKHGKKKRKKATFLTFEFREVYQYFANKQDSPLDYYLNLLYFLYKERIIDDHEEEWFVNALERKELTQKTEKFMNTLLKECLSVYFKEIIEEILQLDEKFTLLEEDKKVKKQNLLGQSINESLSQIIGLYFKGLEKKYQHTLNDIAEVQEYKNIISFYSEKADLIYYKLEDFDEYVLTFEPFLKPFDELITPVKKTINNLFSEILRRKEEYTSYIKTIKNEKLRDTIRNFVNEKINEVNKIIGDYQDEASMIVREEFPQLKRIRHILTEYKDQIQKIKEEVFAKLEGFEDKDVDMYQVIKMWEENFLRKRQQLSFMLSLLLNKIYKNFKDLIEKEEFLFDSITEITDQEEAMESLPINFAISRFLADKLTEDELNERIKEIQSKINKMNKEITLYQDEIAKLEDILANRVKIREGISVSNIKCTVCHKPINFAKDKIIKCPFCDSVFHYLCVAFWLSKYNSCPMCNNQFLDPNLGLFEEEPER
;
A
#
# COMPACT_ATOMS: atom_id res chain seq x y z
N MET A 1 -2.03 -41.92 -51.63
CA MET A 1 -1.50 -42.16 -50.27
C MET A 1 -2.43 -41.46 -49.28
N LYS A 2 -2.71 -42.10 -48.14
CA LYS A 2 -3.56 -41.51 -47.08
C LYS A 2 -2.72 -41.02 -45.91
N LEU A 3 -3.17 -39.99 -45.21
CA LEU A 3 -2.56 -39.52 -43.95
C LEU A 3 -2.75 -40.56 -42.85
N ILE A 4 -3.97 -41.10 -42.72
CA ILE A 4 -4.29 -42.23 -41.83
C ILE A 4 -5.00 -43.34 -42.59
N ASN A 5 -5.12 -44.52 -41.99
CA ASN A 5 -5.81 -45.65 -42.62
C ASN A 5 -5.19 -46.08 -43.96
N ASN A 6 -3.87 -45.92 -44.08
CA ASN A 6 -3.10 -46.31 -45.25
C ASN A 6 -2.97 -47.85 -45.36
N LYS A 7 -2.93 -48.37 -46.59
CA LYS A 7 -2.74 -49.80 -46.90
C LYS A 7 -1.53 -49.97 -47.79
N PHE A 8 -0.62 -50.87 -47.42
CA PHE A 8 0.61 -51.16 -48.14
C PHE A 8 0.45 -52.51 -48.86
N LYS A 9 0.37 -52.51 -50.19
CA LYS A 9 0.01 -53.70 -51.01
C LYS A 9 -1.21 -54.45 -50.46
N ASP A 10 -2.31 -53.73 -50.25
CA ASP A 10 -3.58 -54.23 -49.68
C ASP A 10 -3.54 -54.66 -48.19
N HIS A 11 -2.37 -54.63 -47.54
CA HIS A 11 -2.23 -54.92 -46.12
C HIS A 11 -2.33 -53.65 -45.28
N ARG A 12 -3.26 -53.66 -44.31
CA ARG A 12 -3.36 -52.62 -43.27
C ARG A 12 -2.48 -52.94 -42.06
N GLU A 13 -2.51 -54.20 -41.65
CA GLU A 13 -1.78 -54.71 -40.50
C GLU A 13 -0.97 -55.93 -40.94
N ILE A 14 0.28 -56.00 -40.51
CA ILE A 14 1.20 -57.11 -40.75
C ILE A 14 1.42 -57.79 -39.42
N GLN A 15 1.03 -59.06 -39.33
CA GLN A 15 1.24 -59.86 -38.14
C GLN A 15 2.61 -60.54 -38.17
N SER A 16 3.12 -60.84 -36.98
CA SER A 16 4.24 -61.77 -36.84
C SER A 16 3.82 -63.17 -37.31
N PHE A 17 4.74 -63.92 -37.94
CA PHE A 17 4.49 -65.28 -38.38
C PHE A 17 4.05 -66.16 -37.22
N SER A 18 2.96 -66.89 -37.45
CA SER A 18 2.50 -67.94 -36.55
C SER A 18 3.52 -69.08 -36.48
N LYS A 19 3.36 -69.94 -35.45
CA LYS A 19 4.20 -71.13 -35.29
C LYS A 19 4.13 -72.05 -36.52
N GLU A 20 2.95 -72.17 -37.12
CA GLU A 20 2.71 -73.01 -38.30
C GLU A 20 3.41 -72.45 -39.55
N GLU A 21 3.30 -71.15 -39.77
CA GLU A 21 4.00 -70.47 -40.88
C GLU A 21 5.52 -70.56 -40.74
N LEU A 22 6.06 -70.41 -39.53
CA LEU A 22 7.50 -70.58 -39.28
C LEU A 22 7.97 -72.01 -39.54
N LEU A 23 7.16 -73.02 -39.19
CA LEU A 23 7.46 -74.42 -39.48
C LEU A 23 7.42 -74.71 -40.98
N GLU A 24 6.47 -74.12 -41.71
CA GLU A 24 6.40 -74.23 -43.17
C GLU A 24 7.63 -73.60 -43.85
N VAL A 25 7.99 -72.37 -43.45
CA VAL A 25 9.18 -71.66 -43.94
C VAL A 25 10.44 -72.47 -43.67
N LYS A 26 10.60 -73.01 -42.45
CA LYS A 26 11.72 -73.90 -42.10
C LYS A 26 11.78 -75.14 -42.98
N ARG A 27 10.63 -75.78 -43.25
CA ARG A 27 10.56 -76.98 -44.09
C ARG A 27 11.00 -76.68 -45.52
N LYS A 28 10.45 -75.63 -46.14
CA LYS A 28 10.82 -75.22 -47.51
C LYS A 28 12.30 -74.84 -47.63
N ILE A 29 12.83 -74.09 -46.66
CA ILE A 29 14.27 -73.77 -46.60
C ILE A 29 15.12 -75.05 -46.53
N SER A 30 14.70 -76.04 -45.74
CA SER A 30 15.40 -77.32 -45.63
C SER A 30 15.30 -78.19 -46.88
N GLU A 31 14.25 -78.03 -47.69
CA GLU A 31 14.09 -78.68 -49.01
C GLU A 31 15.08 -78.09 -50.01
N PHE A 32 15.11 -76.76 -50.15
CA PHE A 32 16.07 -76.08 -51.03
C PHE A 32 17.54 -76.33 -50.63
N GLN A 33 17.86 -76.38 -49.34
CA GLN A 33 19.22 -76.69 -48.87
C GLN A 33 19.67 -78.15 -49.14
N LYS A 34 18.74 -79.07 -49.43
CA LYS A 34 19.04 -80.48 -49.75
C LYS A 34 19.22 -80.74 -51.24
N GLU A 35 18.68 -79.87 -52.10
CA GLU A 35 18.62 -80.06 -53.55
C GLU A 35 19.89 -79.63 -54.32
N GLY A 36 20.87 -78.99 -53.65
CA GLY A 36 22.19 -78.67 -54.23
C GLY A 36 22.49 -77.17 -54.34
N GLU A 37 23.77 -76.81 -54.51
CA GLU A 37 24.46 -75.51 -54.30
C GLU A 37 23.91 -74.25 -55.01
N ASP A 38 22.75 -74.29 -55.66
CA ASP A 38 22.17 -73.12 -56.33
C ASP A 38 21.39 -72.27 -55.32
N THR A 39 21.88 -71.05 -55.02
CA THR A 39 21.24 -70.13 -54.06
C THR A 39 20.06 -69.37 -54.66
N GLU A 40 19.96 -69.34 -55.99
CA GLU A 40 18.96 -68.58 -56.75
C GLU A 40 17.49 -68.98 -56.43
N PRO A 41 17.14 -70.28 -56.33
CA PRO A 41 15.78 -70.70 -55.95
C PRO A 41 15.41 -70.34 -54.49
N LEU A 42 16.39 -70.34 -53.59
CA LEU A 42 16.20 -69.98 -52.18
C LEU A 42 16.00 -68.47 -52.02
N ASP A 43 16.81 -67.66 -52.70
CA ASP A 43 16.68 -66.20 -52.71
C ASP A 43 15.34 -65.78 -53.32
N SER A 44 14.95 -66.37 -54.46
CA SER A 44 13.64 -66.12 -55.08
C SER A 44 12.46 -66.49 -54.16
N TYR A 45 12.57 -67.60 -53.41
CA TYR A 45 11.58 -67.97 -52.40
C TYR A 45 11.52 -66.95 -51.25
N LEU A 46 12.66 -66.51 -50.71
CA LEU A 46 12.72 -65.53 -49.64
C LEU A 46 12.17 -64.17 -50.08
N GLU A 47 12.51 -63.70 -51.28
CA GLU A 47 11.96 -62.49 -51.87
C GLU A 47 10.43 -62.60 -52.03
N SER A 48 9.92 -63.74 -52.49
CA SER A 48 8.47 -63.95 -52.61
C SER A 48 7.74 -63.92 -51.25
N LYS A 49 8.41 -64.36 -50.17
CA LYS A 49 7.83 -64.47 -48.83
C LYS A 49 7.91 -63.18 -48.03
N PHE A 50 8.94 -62.36 -48.24
CA PHE A 50 9.19 -61.12 -47.49
C PHE A 50 8.86 -59.83 -48.27
N ILE A 51 8.48 -59.96 -49.54
CA ILE A 51 7.95 -58.88 -50.39
C ILE A 51 8.84 -57.61 -50.31
N PRO A 52 10.04 -57.63 -50.91
CA PRO A 52 11.04 -56.55 -50.84
C PRO A 52 10.47 -55.15 -51.10
N ASP A 53 9.55 -55.05 -52.06
CA ASP A 53 8.89 -53.80 -52.45
C ASP A 53 8.09 -53.11 -51.32
N MET A 54 7.80 -53.79 -50.20
CA MET A 54 7.14 -53.17 -49.05
C MET A 54 8.02 -52.10 -48.39
N VAL A 55 9.35 -52.31 -48.35
CA VAL A 55 10.29 -51.38 -47.72
C VAL A 55 10.29 -50.00 -48.39
N PRO A 56 10.39 -49.89 -49.74
CA PRO A 56 10.21 -48.63 -50.44
C PRO A 56 8.88 -47.93 -50.15
N LEU A 57 7.77 -48.67 -50.04
CA LEU A 57 6.45 -48.08 -49.78
C LEU A 57 6.35 -47.48 -48.37
N TYR A 58 6.86 -48.17 -47.35
CA TYR A 58 6.96 -47.61 -46.00
C TYR A 58 7.90 -46.40 -45.97
N LYS A 59 9.05 -46.49 -46.65
CA LYS A 59 9.99 -45.36 -46.73
C LYS A 59 9.38 -44.13 -47.39
N ASP A 60 8.67 -44.30 -48.50
CA ASP A 60 7.97 -43.20 -49.18
C ASP A 60 6.93 -42.56 -48.26
N TYR A 61 6.07 -43.36 -47.61
CA TYR A 61 5.11 -42.85 -46.64
C TYR A 61 5.78 -42.08 -45.49
N LEU A 62 6.87 -42.61 -44.94
CA LEU A 62 7.63 -41.95 -43.86
C LEU A 62 8.20 -40.60 -44.29
N ASN A 63 8.78 -40.52 -45.48
CA ASN A 63 9.32 -39.26 -46.00
C ASN A 63 8.22 -38.20 -46.12
N GLN A 64 7.09 -38.59 -46.70
CA GLN A 64 5.97 -37.69 -46.97
C GLN A 64 5.27 -37.22 -45.69
N ILE A 65 5.03 -38.14 -44.74
CA ILE A 65 4.44 -37.77 -43.45
C ILE A 65 5.40 -36.93 -42.61
N THR A 66 6.71 -37.21 -42.68
CA THR A 66 7.73 -36.39 -42.01
C THR A 66 7.75 -34.97 -42.55
N GLU A 67 7.69 -34.79 -43.87
CA GLU A 67 7.63 -33.46 -44.50
C GLU A 67 6.36 -32.71 -44.07
N PHE A 68 5.21 -33.39 -44.07
CA PHE A 68 3.95 -32.82 -43.60
C PHE A 68 4.04 -32.37 -42.13
N CYS A 69 4.47 -33.25 -41.22
CA CYS A 69 4.60 -32.94 -39.80
C CYS A 69 5.58 -31.80 -39.57
N LYS A 70 6.77 -31.83 -40.17
CA LYS A 70 7.78 -30.78 -40.02
C LYS A 70 7.30 -29.42 -40.50
N LYS A 71 6.53 -29.38 -41.60
CA LYS A 71 6.06 -28.13 -42.18
C LYS A 71 4.90 -27.51 -41.44
N TYR A 72 4.00 -28.33 -40.88
CA TYR A 72 2.70 -27.87 -40.39
C TYR A 72 2.45 -28.12 -38.91
N LEU A 73 3.00 -29.19 -38.33
CA LEU A 73 2.70 -29.60 -36.96
C LEU A 73 3.86 -29.34 -36.00
N LEU A 74 5.08 -29.24 -36.52
CA LEU A 74 6.32 -29.04 -35.74
C LEU A 74 7.01 -27.70 -36.09
N ALA A 75 6.40 -26.89 -36.95
CA ALA A 75 6.92 -25.58 -37.33
C ALA A 75 6.31 -24.50 -36.44
N GLY A 76 7.12 -23.90 -35.54
CA GLY A 76 6.69 -22.80 -34.66
C GLY A 76 7.59 -22.62 -33.45
N GLU A 77 7.47 -21.49 -32.77
CA GLU A 77 7.96 -21.35 -31.39
C GLU A 77 7.02 -22.16 -30.48
N GLN A 78 7.59 -22.89 -29.51
CA GLN A 78 6.81 -23.67 -28.55
C GLN A 78 6.07 -22.70 -27.62
N ASP A 79 4.81 -22.41 -27.90
CA ASP A 79 3.94 -21.75 -26.93
C ASP A 79 3.69 -22.70 -25.75
N GLU A 80 3.76 -22.17 -24.53
CA GLU A 80 3.37 -22.87 -23.31
C GLU A 80 1.84 -23.07 -23.33
N GLY A 81 1.34 -24.04 -24.11
CA GLY A 81 -0.09 -24.24 -24.30
C GLY A 81 -0.43 -25.52 -25.04
N ILE A 82 -1.73 -25.82 -25.13
CA ILE A 82 -2.23 -26.97 -25.89
C ILE A 82 -2.07 -26.68 -27.38
N HIS A 83 -1.35 -27.55 -28.07
CA HIS A 83 -1.11 -27.41 -29.49
C HIS A 83 -2.43 -27.29 -30.30
N PRO A 84 -2.59 -26.33 -31.24
CA PRO A 84 -3.86 -26.14 -31.96
C PRO A 84 -4.36 -27.39 -32.70
N TYR A 85 -3.42 -28.22 -33.17
CA TYR A 85 -3.68 -29.48 -33.88
C TYR A 85 -3.61 -30.73 -33.00
N ASN A 86 -3.72 -30.59 -31.68
CA ASN A 86 -3.46 -31.67 -30.72
C ASN A 86 -4.21 -32.99 -31.01
N GLN A 87 -5.48 -32.93 -31.40
CA GLN A 87 -6.28 -34.12 -31.73
C GLN A 87 -5.86 -34.76 -33.07
N LEU A 88 -5.48 -33.94 -34.07
CA LEU A 88 -4.91 -34.45 -35.33
C LEU A 88 -3.58 -35.16 -35.07
N ILE A 89 -2.73 -34.58 -34.21
CA ILE A 89 -1.48 -35.19 -33.77
C ILE A 89 -1.74 -36.54 -33.11
N GLY A 90 -2.74 -36.64 -32.22
CA GLY A 90 -3.15 -37.90 -31.59
C GLY A 90 -3.45 -39.01 -32.61
N HIS A 91 -4.27 -38.72 -33.62
CA HIS A 91 -4.57 -39.68 -34.69
C HIS A 91 -3.33 -40.07 -35.52
N LEU A 92 -2.42 -39.14 -35.77
CA LEU A 92 -1.17 -39.44 -36.48
C LEU A 92 -0.24 -40.32 -35.63
N ILE A 93 -0.19 -40.12 -34.31
CA ILE A 93 0.57 -40.98 -33.39
C ILE A 93 0.02 -42.42 -33.42
N GLU A 94 -1.31 -42.59 -33.41
CA GLU A 94 -1.96 -43.90 -33.54
C GLU A 94 -1.57 -44.58 -34.87
N GLU A 95 -1.65 -43.85 -35.98
CA GLU A 95 -1.27 -44.33 -37.31
C GLU A 95 0.21 -44.72 -37.37
N LEU A 96 1.12 -43.84 -36.92
CA LEU A 96 2.55 -44.10 -36.90
C LEU A 96 2.90 -45.27 -35.99
N THR A 97 2.15 -45.49 -34.91
CA THR A 97 2.32 -46.65 -34.02
C THR A 97 1.97 -47.95 -34.76
N LEU A 98 0.84 -47.99 -35.46
CA LEU A 98 0.46 -49.15 -36.25
C LEU A 98 1.48 -49.43 -37.37
N VAL A 99 1.88 -48.40 -38.10
CA VAL A 99 2.86 -48.52 -39.20
C VAL A 99 4.23 -48.98 -38.68
N SER A 100 4.71 -48.40 -37.57
CA SER A 100 5.95 -48.83 -36.90
C SER A 100 5.86 -50.30 -36.46
N ASN A 101 4.73 -50.73 -35.87
CA ASN A 101 4.51 -52.12 -35.49
C ASN A 101 4.54 -53.07 -36.69
N ASN A 102 4.00 -52.67 -37.84
CA ASN A 102 4.08 -53.46 -39.08
C ASN A 102 5.53 -53.67 -39.52
N VAL A 103 6.35 -52.60 -39.50
CA VAL A 103 7.79 -52.65 -39.83
C VAL A 103 8.54 -53.55 -38.84
N VAL A 104 8.22 -53.46 -37.55
CA VAL A 104 8.79 -54.33 -36.50
C VAL A 104 8.40 -55.79 -36.73
N ASN A 105 7.15 -56.08 -37.09
CA ASN A 105 6.68 -57.44 -37.38
C ASN A 105 7.37 -58.02 -38.62
N LEU A 106 7.55 -57.24 -39.69
CA LEU A 106 8.36 -57.65 -40.85
C LEU A 106 9.80 -58.00 -40.44
N LYS A 107 10.41 -57.17 -39.59
CA LYS A 107 11.77 -57.39 -39.08
C LYS A 107 11.84 -58.65 -38.22
N MET A 108 10.87 -58.88 -37.34
CA MET A 108 10.76 -60.08 -36.51
C MET A 108 10.62 -61.34 -37.38
N ASN A 109 9.79 -61.28 -38.42
CA ASN A 109 9.60 -62.38 -39.37
C ASN A 109 10.92 -62.73 -40.08
N ALA A 110 11.63 -61.72 -40.59
CA ALA A 110 12.93 -61.93 -41.23
C ALA A 110 13.98 -62.48 -40.25
N ARG A 111 14.04 -61.94 -39.03
CA ARG A 111 14.96 -62.39 -37.97
C ARG A 111 14.71 -63.83 -37.55
N ASN A 112 13.44 -64.24 -37.43
CA ASN A 112 13.08 -65.61 -37.06
C ASN A 112 13.45 -66.59 -38.18
N THR A 113 13.27 -66.20 -39.44
CA THR A 113 13.67 -67.01 -40.61
C THR A 113 15.18 -67.09 -40.79
N LYS A 114 15.94 -66.03 -40.46
CA LYS A 114 17.42 -66.04 -40.47
C LYS A 114 18.02 -67.18 -39.65
N ARG A 115 17.32 -67.68 -38.62
CA ARG A 115 17.79 -68.83 -37.81
C ARG A 115 17.89 -70.13 -38.59
N PHE A 116 17.22 -70.22 -39.74
CA PHE A 116 17.17 -71.42 -40.58
C PHE A 116 18.06 -71.32 -41.84
N VAL A 117 18.65 -70.16 -42.11
CA VAL A 117 19.52 -69.91 -43.27
C VAL A 117 20.84 -69.32 -42.81
N LYS A 118 21.97 -69.96 -43.15
CA LYS A 118 23.31 -69.40 -42.86
C LYS A 118 23.62 -68.30 -43.88
N GLU A 119 24.00 -67.11 -43.39
CA GLU A 119 24.60 -66.00 -44.17
C GLU A 119 23.90 -65.67 -45.49
N ASN A 120 22.63 -65.25 -45.42
CA ASN A 120 21.89 -64.75 -46.59
C ASN A 120 21.96 -63.21 -46.67
N ALA A 121 22.49 -62.69 -47.79
CA ALA A 121 22.68 -61.25 -48.01
C ALA A 121 21.34 -60.50 -48.11
N PHE A 122 20.36 -61.05 -48.84
CA PHE A 122 19.03 -60.44 -48.96
C PHE A 122 18.36 -60.21 -47.61
N LEU A 123 18.30 -61.22 -46.74
CA LEU A 123 17.71 -61.10 -45.41
C LEU A 123 18.48 -60.09 -44.54
N ALA A 124 19.82 -60.02 -44.66
CA ALA A 124 20.63 -59.05 -43.95
C ALA A 124 20.25 -57.61 -44.35
N ASP A 125 20.30 -57.30 -45.66
CA ASP A 125 19.98 -55.98 -46.20
C ASP A 125 18.53 -55.56 -45.91
N TYR A 126 17.59 -56.51 -45.98
CA TYR A 126 16.18 -56.30 -45.67
C TYR A 126 15.98 -55.94 -44.18
N MET A 127 16.62 -56.67 -43.26
CA MET A 127 16.55 -56.37 -41.83
C MET A 127 17.21 -55.03 -41.46
N ASP A 128 18.32 -54.68 -42.11
CA ASP A 128 19.01 -53.41 -41.88
C ASP A 128 18.13 -52.24 -42.33
N SER A 129 17.52 -52.35 -43.52
CA SER A 129 16.55 -51.38 -44.03
C SER A 129 15.35 -51.19 -43.09
N LEU A 130 14.79 -52.29 -42.57
CA LEU A 130 13.68 -52.23 -41.60
C LEU A 130 14.11 -51.68 -40.24
N THR A 131 15.35 -51.90 -39.83
CA THR A 131 15.91 -51.35 -38.60
C THR A 131 15.98 -49.82 -38.69
N GLN A 132 16.57 -49.32 -39.78
CA GLN A 132 16.62 -47.88 -40.05
C GLN A 132 15.21 -47.27 -40.08
N LEU A 133 14.27 -47.90 -40.80
CA LEU A 133 12.88 -47.42 -40.85
C LEU A 133 12.24 -47.36 -39.46
N THR A 134 12.43 -48.40 -38.64
CA THR A 134 11.89 -48.44 -37.27
C THR A 134 12.42 -47.27 -36.43
N GLU A 135 13.72 -46.97 -36.52
CA GLU A 135 14.34 -45.85 -35.81
C GLU A 135 13.80 -44.49 -36.29
N GLU A 136 13.67 -44.30 -37.60
CA GLU A 136 13.13 -43.07 -38.19
C GLU A 136 11.65 -42.85 -37.81
N TYR A 137 10.80 -43.90 -37.85
CA TYR A 137 9.40 -43.84 -37.39
C TYR A 137 9.31 -43.50 -35.90
N ASN A 138 10.10 -44.15 -35.05
CA ASN A 138 10.10 -43.89 -33.62
C ASN A 138 10.59 -42.47 -33.30
N SER A 139 11.56 -41.97 -34.06
CA SER A 139 12.03 -40.58 -33.93
C SER A 139 10.92 -39.57 -34.25
N LEU A 140 10.20 -39.74 -35.38
CA LEU A 140 9.09 -38.85 -35.72
C LEU A 140 7.96 -38.93 -34.69
N LYS A 141 7.58 -40.15 -34.27
CA LYS A 141 6.58 -40.37 -33.24
C LYS A 141 6.94 -39.65 -31.93
N ALA A 142 8.19 -39.78 -31.47
CA ALA A 142 8.65 -39.12 -30.25
C ALA A 142 8.65 -37.59 -30.36
N GLN A 143 8.81 -37.01 -31.55
CA GLN A 143 8.66 -35.57 -31.77
C GLN A 143 7.19 -35.15 -31.65
N LEU A 144 6.26 -35.91 -32.24
CA LEU A 144 4.83 -35.63 -32.15
C LEU A 144 4.26 -35.84 -30.74
N GLU A 145 4.74 -36.85 -30.01
CA GLU A 145 4.34 -37.12 -28.62
C GLU A 145 4.71 -35.98 -27.67
N LYS A 146 5.76 -35.20 -27.96
CA LYS A 146 6.11 -34.00 -27.19
C LYS A 146 5.11 -32.86 -27.37
N GLU A 147 4.51 -32.77 -28.55
CA GLU A 147 3.52 -31.73 -28.88
C GLU A 147 2.08 -32.17 -28.52
N HIS A 148 1.88 -33.45 -28.20
CA HIS A 148 0.57 -33.99 -27.84
C HIS A 148 0.30 -33.83 -26.34
N THR A 149 -0.74 -33.06 -26.01
CA THR A 149 -1.18 -32.84 -24.62
C THR A 149 -2.51 -33.52 -24.38
N LYS A 150 -2.70 -34.12 -23.21
CA LYS A 150 -4.00 -34.68 -22.83
C LYS A 150 -4.99 -33.55 -22.58
N ILE A 151 -6.13 -33.58 -23.27
CA ILE A 151 -7.24 -32.64 -23.07
C ILE A 151 -8.11 -33.18 -21.94
N GLU A 152 -8.35 -32.38 -20.91
CA GLU A 152 -9.22 -32.75 -19.79
C GLU A 152 -10.63 -32.19 -19.96
N HIS A 153 -10.73 -31.00 -20.58
CA HIS A 153 -11.99 -30.30 -20.74
C HIS A 153 -12.28 -29.88 -22.18
N PRO A 154 -13.56 -29.87 -22.63
CA PRO A 154 -13.92 -29.46 -23.99
C PRO A 154 -13.51 -28.03 -24.34
N PHE A 155 -13.48 -27.13 -23.35
CA PHE A 155 -13.13 -25.72 -23.50
C PHE A 155 -11.63 -25.51 -23.79
N GLU A 156 -10.79 -26.51 -23.54
CA GLU A 156 -9.35 -26.50 -23.86
C GLU A 156 -9.07 -26.86 -25.33
N ASN A 157 -10.08 -27.33 -26.06
CA ASN A 157 -9.94 -27.85 -27.41
C ASN A 157 -10.48 -26.86 -28.45
N GLU A 158 -9.61 -25.99 -28.97
CA GLU A 158 -9.99 -25.00 -30.00
C GLU A 158 -10.67 -25.65 -31.21
N SER A 159 -10.17 -26.81 -31.64
CA SER A 159 -10.69 -27.51 -32.80
C SER A 159 -12.12 -28.02 -32.56
N TYR A 160 -12.44 -28.45 -31.33
CA TYR A 160 -13.79 -28.83 -30.93
C TYR A 160 -14.72 -27.61 -30.91
N ILE A 161 -14.28 -26.52 -30.29
CA ILE A 161 -15.02 -25.25 -30.21
C ILE A 161 -15.38 -24.76 -31.63
N TRP A 162 -14.40 -24.71 -32.53
CA TRP A 162 -14.60 -24.27 -33.90
C TRP A 162 -15.61 -25.14 -34.64
N ARG A 163 -15.56 -26.47 -34.50
CA ARG A 163 -16.51 -27.39 -35.15
C ARG A 163 -17.93 -27.19 -34.66
N GLU A 164 -18.12 -27.16 -33.35
CA GLU A 164 -19.46 -27.06 -32.76
C GLU A 164 -20.10 -25.71 -33.09
N LEU A 165 -19.32 -24.62 -33.05
CA LEU A 165 -19.77 -23.32 -33.53
C LEU A 165 -20.18 -23.37 -35.00
N ASN A 166 -19.38 -23.97 -35.88
CA ASN A 166 -19.72 -24.02 -37.31
C ASN A 166 -20.86 -25.00 -37.64
N LYS A 167 -21.10 -26.03 -36.82
CA LYS A 167 -22.34 -26.84 -36.89
C LYS A 167 -23.58 -26.02 -36.57
N ILE A 168 -23.48 -25.11 -35.59
CA ILE A 168 -24.58 -24.23 -35.18
C ILE A 168 -24.83 -23.19 -36.27
N LYS A 169 -23.78 -22.46 -36.69
CA LYS A 169 -23.90 -21.32 -37.61
C LYS A 169 -24.18 -21.73 -39.05
N ASN A 170 -23.57 -22.83 -39.51
CA ASN A 170 -23.62 -23.31 -40.89
C ASN A 170 -23.37 -22.23 -41.95
N LEU A 171 -22.36 -21.38 -41.73
CA LEU A 171 -22.03 -20.30 -42.66
C LEU A 171 -21.22 -20.81 -43.86
N PRO A 172 -21.28 -20.11 -45.01
CA PRO A 172 -20.49 -20.44 -46.17
C PRO A 172 -19.00 -20.18 -45.94
N PHE A 173 -18.19 -21.15 -46.36
CA PHE A 173 -16.74 -21.10 -46.42
C PHE A 173 -16.28 -20.96 -47.87
N LYS A 174 -15.06 -20.45 -48.06
CA LYS A 174 -14.33 -20.50 -49.32
C LYS A 174 -13.08 -21.35 -49.18
N ILE A 175 -12.75 -22.11 -50.22
CA ILE A 175 -11.51 -22.87 -50.33
C ILE A 175 -10.66 -22.33 -51.49
N LYS A 176 -9.40 -22.02 -51.20
CA LYS A 176 -8.39 -21.61 -52.20
C LYS A 176 -7.87 -22.82 -52.96
N SER A 177 -7.05 -22.58 -53.99
CA SER A 177 -6.34 -23.65 -54.70
C SER A 177 -5.45 -24.45 -53.73
N LEU A 178 -5.55 -25.78 -53.79
CA LEU A 178 -4.80 -26.65 -52.89
C LEU A 178 -3.27 -26.58 -53.17
N PRO A 179 -2.42 -26.36 -52.15
CA PRO A 179 -0.96 -26.42 -52.27
C PRO A 179 -0.47 -27.76 -52.78
N GLU A 180 0.62 -27.78 -53.54
CA GLU A 180 1.11 -29.00 -54.21
C GLU A 180 1.44 -30.12 -53.22
N ASN A 181 2.08 -29.79 -52.11
CA ASN A 181 2.46 -30.75 -51.06
C ASN A 181 1.25 -31.34 -50.29
N LEU A 182 0.05 -30.79 -50.45
CA LEU A 182 -1.17 -31.35 -49.87
C LEU A 182 -1.98 -32.21 -50.86
N ARG A 183 -1.69 -32.12 -52.17
CA ARG A 183 -2.41 -32.87 -53.22
C ARG A 183 -2.16 -34.37 -53.20
N GLN A 184 -1.06 -34.78 -52.58
CA GLN A 184 -0.68 -36.20 -52.46
C GLN A 184 -1.55 -36.99 -51.49
N TRP A 185 -2.19 -36.30 -50.55
CA TRP A 185 -3.06 -36.89 -49.53
C TRP A 185 -4.47 -37.08 -50.09
N GLU A 186 -4.90 -38.33 -50.19
CA GLU A 186 -6.20 -38.72 -50.75
C GLU A 186 -7.36 -38.02 -50.02
N GLU A 187 -7.31 -37.90 -48.69
CA GLU A 187 -8.39 -37.32 -47.91
C GLU A 187 -8.62 -35.84 -48.26
N ILE A 188 -7.54 -35.09 -48.45
CA ILE A 188 -7.59 -33.67 -48.81
C ILE A 188 -8.02 -33.50 -50.27
N LYS A 189 -7.51 -34.37 -51.16
CA LYS A 189 -7.89 -34.38 -52.58
C LYS A 189 -9.36 -34.73 -52.77
N ASP A 190 -9.86 -35.72 -52.04
CA ASP A 190 -11.27 -36.14 -52.05
C ASP A 190 -12.19 -35.00 -51.60
N LEU A 191 -11.85 -34.33 -50.50
CA LEU A 191 -12.57 -33.16 -50.02
C LEU A 191 -12.62 -32.06 -51.08
N TYR A 192 -11.48 -31.74 -51.69
CA TYR A 192 -11.40 -30.69 -52.71
C TYR A 192 -12.21 -31.05 -53.96
N THR A 193 -12.18 -32.31 -54.39
CA THR A 193 -13.01 -32.82 -55.49
C THR A 193 -14.49 -32.71 -55.17
N PHE A 194 -14.91 -33.15 -53.98
CA PHE A 194 -16.30 -33.06 -53.54
C PHE A 194 -16.81 -31.60 -53.53
N ILE A 195 -16.04 -30.68 -52.94
CA ILE A 195 -16.39 -29.24 -52.94
C ILE A 195 -16.46 -28.71 -54.38
N SER A 196 -15.52 -29.10 -55.24
CA SER A 196 -15.50 -28.70 -56.65
C SER A 196 -16.72 -29.16 -57.44
N GLU A 197 -17.21 -30.38 -57.17
CA GLU A 197 -18.41 -30.94 -57.79
C GLU A 197 -19.67 -30.22 -57.29
N LYS A 198 -19.79 -30.01 -55.98
CA LYS A 198 -20.91 -29.27 -55.38
C LYS A 198 -20.98 -27.82 -55.88
N TYR A 199 -19.84 -27.15 -55.97
CA TYR A 199 -19.78 -25.80 -56.53
C TYR A 199 -20.22 -25.76 -58.01
N LEU A 200 -19.85 -26.78 -58.80
CA LEU A 200 -20.29 -26.91 -60.18
C LEU A 200 -21.80 -27.13 -60.32
N GLU A 201 -22.39 -27.94 -59.43
CA GLU A 201 -23.84 -28.13 -59.36
C GLU A 201 -24.57 -26.80 -59.09
N LYS A 202 -24.06 -25.97 -58.17
CA LYS A 202 -24.66 -24.67 -57.79
C LYS A 202 -24.45 -23.56 -58.83
N HIS A 203 -23.28 -23.46 -59.46
CA HIS A 203 -22.90 -22.27 -60.26
C HIS A 203 -22.59 -22.53 -61.75
N GLY A 204 -22.54 -23.79 -62.17
CA GLY A 204 -22.30 -24.19 -63.56
C GLY A 204 -20.83 -24.07 -64.05
N LYS A 205 -20.49 -24.83 -65.11
CA LYS A 205 -19.10 -25.00 -65.61
C LYS A 205 -18.41 -23.71 -66.06
N LYS A 206 -19.15 -22.69 -66.52
CA LYS A 206 -18.59 -21.41 -67.01
C LYS A 206 -18.06 -20.51 -65.88
N LYS A 207 -18.67 -20.56 -64.68
CA LYS A 207 -18.25 -19.75 -63.53
C LYS A 207 -17.01 -20.33 -62.84
N ARG A 208 -16.85 -21.67 -62.78
CA ARG A 208 -15.65 -22.32 -62.21
C ARG A 208 -14.34 -21.89 -62.87
N LYS A 209 -14.29 -21.74 -64.20
CA LYS A 209 -13.05 -21.34 -64.90
C LYS A 209 -12.59 -19.91 -64.59
N LYS A 210 -13.47 -19.08 -64.01
CA LYS A 210 -13.19 -17.68 -63.65
C LYS A 210 -13.10 -17.44 -62.15
N ALA A 211 -13.46 -18.43 -61.33
CA ALA A 211 -13.50 -18.29 -59.88
C ALA A 211 -12.10 -18.45 -59.28
N THR A 212 -11.69 -17.52 -58.43
CA THR A 212 -10.42 -17.56 -57.69
C THR A 212 -10.49 -18.48 -56.45
N PHE A 213 -11.70 -18.83 -56.01
CA PHE A 213 -11.98 -19.74 -54.89
C PHE A 213 -13.30 -20.48 -55.14
N LEU A 214 -13.52 -21.59 -54.43
CA LEU A 214 -14.78 -22.34 -54.44
C LEU A 214 -15.50 -22.12 -53.11
N THR A 215 -16.83 -22.06 -53.11
CA THR A 215 -17.64 -21.89 -51.89
C THR A 215 -18.40 -23.16 -51.51
N PHE A 216 -18.61 -23.39 -50.23
CA PHE A 216 -19.39 -24.51 -49.69
C PHE A 216 -19.97 -24.20 -48.30
N GLU A 217 -21.00 -24.92 -47.88
CA GLU A 217 -21.54 -24.80 -46.51
C GLU A 217 -20.96 -25.89 -45.59
N PHE A 218 -20.74 -25.56 -44.31
CA PHE A 218 -20.15 -26.48 -43.34
C PHE A 218 -20.93 -27.81 -43.24
N ARG A 219 -22.27 -27.76 -43.21
CA ARG A 219 -23.13 -28.94 -43.09
C ARG A 219 -22.99 -29.89 -44.28
N GLU A 220 -22.73 -29.39 -45.49
CA GLU A 220 -22.53 -30.23 -46.67
C GLU A 220 -21.30 -31.11 -46.53
N VAL A 221 -20.18 -30.51 -46.09
CA VAL A 221 -18.93 -31.22 -45.84
C VAL A 221 -19.04 -32.14 -44.62
N TYR A 222 -19.73 -31.70 -43.56
CA TYR A 222 -20.01 -32.53 -42.39
C TYR A 222 -20.77 -33.80 -42.76
N GLN A 223 -21.85 -33.68 -43.55
CA GLN A 223 -22.64 -34.83 -43.99
C GLN A 223 -21.86 -35.76 -44.92
N TYR A 224 -21.03 -35.20 -45.80
CA TYR A 224 -20.14 -35.98 -46.66
C TYR A 224 -19.21 -36.88 -45.84
N PHE A 225 -18.55 -36.33 -44.82
CA PHE A 225 -17.67 -37.11 -43.97
C PHE A 225 -18.42 -38.05 -43.02
N ALA A 226 -19.59 -37.65 -42.50
CA ALA A 226 -20.40 -38.51 -41.63
C ALA A 226 -20.87 -39.79 -42.34
N ASN A 227 -20.97 -39.77 -43.67
CA ASN A 227 -21.33 -40.93 -44.47
C ASN A 227 -20.14 -41.82 -44.85
N LYS A 228 -18.88 -41.40 -44.60
CA LYS A 228 -17.70 -42.24 -44.83
C LYS A 228 -17.53 -43.24 -43.68
N GLN A 229 -17.35 -44.52 -44.00
CA GLN A 229 -17.09 -45.58 -43.02
C GLN A 229 -15.60 -45.81 -42.74
N ASP A 230 -14.72 -45.27 -43.59
CA ASP A 230 -13.29 -45.63 -43.59
C ASP A 230 -12.47 -45.03 -42.45
N SER A 231 -12.95 -43.99 -41.77
CA SER A 231 -12.23 -43.34 -40.67
C SER A 231 -13.17 -42.60 -39.72
N PRO A 232 -12.78 -42.34 -38.46
CA PRO A 232 -13.61 -41.59 -37.51
C PRO A 232 -14.00 -40.21 -38.07
N LEU A 233 -15.25 -39.82 -37.90
CA LEU A 233 -15.73 -38.49 -38.29
C LEU A 233 -14.89 -37.38 -37.66
N ASP A 234 -14.47 -37.57 -36.40
CA ASP A 234 -13.68 -36.58 -35.68
C ASP A 234 -12.33 -36.29 -36.37
N TYR A 235 -11.66 -37.29 -36.94
CA TYR A 235 -10.44 -37.08 -37.72
C TYR A 235 -10.65 -36.14 -38.91
N TYR A 236 -11.72 -36.33 -39.68
CA TYR A 236 -11.97 -35.47 -40.84
C TYR A 236 -12.29 -34.03 -40.45
N LEU A 237 -12.97 -33.84 -39.32
CA LEU A 237 -13.24 -32.50 -38.80
C LEU A 237 -11.98 -31.83 -38.23
N ASN A 238 -11.05 -32.61 -37.66
CA ASN A 238 -9.69 -32.17 -37.28
C ASN A 238 -8.92 -31.68 -38.50
N LEU A 239 -8.96 -32.47 -39.58
CA LEU A 239 -8.32 -32.12 -40.84
C LEU A 239 -8.94 -30.86 -41.46
N LEU A 240 -10.27 -30.69 -41.37
CA LEU A 240 -10.94 -29.49 -41.83
C LEU A 240 -10.51 -28.25 -41.04
N TYR A 241 -10.41 -28.37 -39.72
CA TYR A 241 -9.92 -27.31 -38.85
C TYR A 241 -8.45 -26.96 -39.14
N PHE A 242 -7.60 -27.96 -39.40
CA PHE A 242 -6.23 -27.74 -39.87
C PHE A 242 -6.20 -26.90 -41.16
N LEU A 243 -7.01 -27.26 -42.17
CA LEU A 243 -7.09 -26.48 -43.41
C LEU A 243 -7.61 -25.05 -43.19
N TYR A 244 -8.46 -24.83 -42.18
CA TYR A 244 -8.92 -23.51 -41.78
C TYR A 244 -7.79 -22.67 -41.16
N LYS A 245 -7.07 -23.20 -40.17
CA LYS A 245 -5.94 -22.48 -39.53
C LYS A 245 -4.81 -22.16 -40.51
N GLU A 246 -4.54 -23.05 -41.46
CA GLU A 246 -3.58 -22.82 -42.55
C GLU A 246 -4.09 -21.87 -43.65
N ARG A 247 -5.27 -21.25 -43.47
CA ARG A 247 -5.91 -20.30 -44.41
C ARG A 247 -6.11 -20.85 -45.82
N ILE A 248 -6.23 -22.17 -45.93
CA ILE A 248 -6.63 -22.86 -47.18
C ILE A 248 -8.15 -22.76 -47.32
N ILE A 249 -8.84 -22.94 -46.19
CA ILE A 249 -10.26 -22.66 -46.01
C ILE A 249 -10.36 -21.37 -45.21
N ASP A 250 -11.23 -20.45 -45.65
CA ASP A 250 -11.50 -19.18 -44.97
C ASP A 250 -13.01 -18.93 -44.96
N ASP A 251 -13.47 -18.04 -44.09
CA ASP A 251 -14.87 -17.58 -44.08
C ASP A 251 -15.22 -16.82 -45.39
N HIS A 252 -16.46 -16.99 -45.87
CA HIS A 252 -17.00 -16.25 -47.01
C HIS A 252 -18.10 -15.27 -46.56
N GLU A 253 -17.69 -14.00 -46.36
CA GLU A 253 -18.52 -12.98 -45.69
C GLU A 253 -19.73 -12.48 -46.51
N GLU A 254 -19.70 -12.64 -47.84
CA GLU A 254 -20.67 -12.02 -48.75
C GLU A 254 -22.07 -12.68 -48.73
N GLU A 255 -22.22 -13.86 -48.12
CA GLU A 255 -23.45 -14.68 -48.16
C GLU A 255 -23.93 -15.17 -46.77
N TRP A 256 -23.59 -14.48 -45.68
CA TRP A 256 -23.85 -15.01 -44.33
C TRP A 256 -25.33 -15.15 -43.91
N PHE A 257 -26.25 -14.30 -44.39
CA PHE A 257 -27.64 -14.34 -43.92
C PHE A 257 -28.66 -14.04 -45.02
N VAL A 258 -29.73 -14.85 -45.07
CA VAL A 258 -30.85 -14.66 -46.00
C VAL A 258 -31.98 -13.85 -45.36
N ASN A 259 -32.21 -13.97 -44.03
CA ASN A 259 -33.18 -13.15 -43.30
C ASN A 259 -32.77 -12.83 -41.83
N ALA A 260 -33.42 -11.85 -41.23
CA ALA A 260 -33.13 -11.38 -39.86
C ALA A 260 -33.58 -12.34 -38.73
N LEU A 261 -34.61 -13.18 -38.96
CA LEU A 261 -35.10 -14.16 -37.98
C LEU A 261 -34.11 -15.32 -37.80
N GLU A 262 -33.56 -15.82 -38.90
CA GLU A 262 -32.51 -16.83 -38.95
C GLU A 262 -31.26 -16.34 -38.21
N ARG A 263 -30.83 -15.10 -38.48
CA ARG A 263 -29.73 -14.48 -37.75
C ARG A 263 -30.00 -14.47 -36.24
N LYS A 264 -31.21 -14.10 -35.80
CA LYS A 264 -31.57 -14.07 -34.36
C LYS A 264 -31.55 -15.46 -33.73
N GLU A 265 -32.08 -16.47 -34.40
CA GLU A 265 -32.07 -17.86 -33.92
C GLU A 265 -30.63 -18.39 -33.78
N LEU A 266 -29.78 -18.14 -34.78
CA LEU A 266 -28.37 -18.51 -34.77
C LEU A 266 -27.60 -17.80 -33.66
N THR A 267 -27.86 -16.50 -33.44
CA THR A 267 -27.31 -15.72 -32.33
C THR A 267 -27.64 -16.38 -30.98
N GLN A 268 -28.91 -16.74 -30.74
CA GLN A 268 -29.33 -17.37 -29.48
C GLN A 268 -28.70 -18.75 -29.26
N LYS A 269 -28.60 -19.58 -30.31
CA LYS A 269 -27.94 -20.90 -30.21
C LYS A 269 -26.45 -20.77 -29.94
N THR A 270 -25.79 -19.82 -30.61
CA THR A 270 -24.36 -19.53 -30.43
C THR A 270 -24.08 -19.01 -29.02
N GLU A 271 -24.90 -18.08 -28.54
CA GLU A 271 -24.83 -17.54 -27.17
C GLU A 271 -25.03 -18.64 -26.12
N LYS A 272 -25.98 -19.56 -26.34
CA LYS A 272 -26.20 -20.70 -25.43
C LYS A 272 -24.98 -21.61 -25.35
N PHE A 273 -24.40 -21.96 -26.51
CA PHE A 273 -23.19 -22.80 -26.56
C PHE A 273 -22.00 -22.14 -25.88
N MET A 274 -21.76 -20.86 -26.17
CA MET A 274 -20.72 -20.06 -25.51
C MET A 274 -20.90 -20.01 -23.99
N ASN A 275 -22.11 -19.71 -23.51
CA ASN A 275 -22.39 -19.67 -22.08
C ASN A 275 -22.12 -21.02 -21.41
N THR A 276 -22.43 -22.15 -22.07
CA THR A 276 -22.10 -23.47 -21.54
C THR A 276 -20.58 -23.66 -21.38
N LEU A 277 -19.80 -23.34 -22.42
CA LEU A 277 -18.34 -23.48 -22.37
C LEU A 277 -17.69 -22.55 -21.34
N LEU A 278 -18.07 -21.27 -21.32
CA LEU A 278 -17.52 -20.29 -20.39
C LEU A 278 -17.84 -20.64 -18.94
N LYS A 279 -19.01 -21.22 -18.66
CA LYS A 279 -19.35 -21.73 -17.32
C LYS A 279 -18.50 -22.92 -16.90
N GLU A 280 -18.22 -23.83 -17.83
CA GLU A 280 -17.37 -24.97 -17.54
C GLU A 280 -15.94 -24.50 -17.24
N CYS A 281 -15.40 -23.60 -18.07
CA CYS A 281 -14.11 -22.94 -17.84
C CYS A 281 -14.09 -22.23 -16.48
N LEU A 282 -15.10 -21.41 -16.18
CA LEU A 282 -15.23 -20.71 -14.90
C LEU A 282 -15.22 -21.68 -13.71
N SER A 283 -15.89 -22.83 -13.84
CA SER A 283 -15.97 -23.84 -12.78
C SER A 283 -14.64 -24.51 -12.46
N VAL A 284 -13.71 -24.52 -13.43
CA VAL A 284 -12.35 -25.06 -13.29
C VAL A 284 -11.41 -23.96 -12.78
N TYR A 285 -11.37 -22.80 -13.45
CA TYR A 285 -10.44 -21.71 -13.15
C TYR A 285 -10.67 -21.12 -11.75
N PHE A 286 -11.95 -21.02 -11.34
CA PHE A 286 -12.34 -20.48 -10.03
C PHE A 286 -12.64 -21.57 -9.01
N LYS A 287 -12.26 -22.83 -9.25
CA LYS A 287 -12.59 -23.95 -8.35
C LYS A 287 -12.19 -23.67 -6.90
N GLU A 288 -10.95 -23.26 -6.67
CA GLU A 288 -10.41 -22.97 -5.33
C GLU A 288 -11.14 -21.80 -4.66
N ILE A 289 -11.45 -20.75 -5.42
CA ILE A 289 -12.20 -19.58 -4.95
C ILE A 289 -13.63 -19.98 -4.57
N ILE A 290 -14.31 -20.79 -5.39
CA ILE A 290 -15.65 -21.28 -5.11
C ILE A 290 -15.66 -22.15 -3.85
N GLU A 291 -14.65 -23.03 -3.67
CA GLU A 291 -14.51 -23.84 -2.46
C GLU A 291 -14.27 -22.97 -1.22
N GLU A 292 -13.43 -21.93 -1.32
CA GLU A 292 -13.21 -20.97 -0.23
C GLU A 292 -14.50 -20.18 0.10
N ILE A 293 -15.29 -19.76 -0.89
CA ILE A 293 -16.60 -19.11 -0.67
C ILE A 293 -17.52 -20.01 0.15
N LEU A 294 -17.60 -21.30 -0.20
CA LEU A 294 -18.46 -22.25 0.51
C LEU A 294 -18.01 -22.42 1.98
N GLN A 295 -16.70 -22.50 2.22
CA GLN A 295 -16.15 -22.55 3.59
C GLN A 295 -16.42 -21.27 4.39
N LEU A 296 -16.33 -20.11 3.74
CA LEU A 296 -16.65 -18.82 4.36
C LEU A 296 -18.14 -18.70 4.68
N ASP A 297 -19.02 -19.21 3.81
CA ASP A 297 -20.47 -19.24 4.05
C ASP A 297 -20.86 -20.13 5.22
N GLU A 298 -20.21 -21.27 5.40
CA GLU A 298 -20.44 -22.14 6.56
C GLU A 298 -20.10 -21.45 7.89
N LYS A 299 -19.10 -20.56 7.90
CA LYS A 299 -18.63 -19.89 9.12
C LYS A 299 -19.32 -18.55 9.38
N PHE A 300 -19.64 -17.79 8.32
CA PHE A 300 -20.01 -16.38 8.44
C PHE A 300 -21.35 -16.00 7.81
N THR A 301 -22.08 -16.97 7.22
CA THR A 301 -23.40 -16.80 6.58
C THR A 301 -23.43 -15.62 5.60
N LEU A 302 -23.10 -15.85 4.33
CA LEU A 302 -22.94 -14.78 3.34
C LEU A 302 -24.27 -14.29 2.75
N LEU A 303 -25.32 -15.10 2.79
CA LEU A 303 -26.67 -14.73 2.33
C LEU A 303 -27.60 -14.38 3.51
N GLU A 304 -28.84 -14.00 3.20
CA GLU A 304 -29.90 -13.78 4.20
C GLU A 304 -30.12 -15.01 5.08
N GLU A 305 -30.65 -14.80 6.29
CA GLU A 305 -30.90 -15.86 7.28
C GLU A 305 -31.64 -17.05 6.62
N ASP A 306 -31.11 -18.27 6.85
CA ASP A 306 -31.52 -19.58 6.30
C ASP A 306 -31.18 -19.94 4.84
N LYS A 307 -30.48 -19.08 4.08
CA LYS A 307 -30.00 -19.45 2.72
C LYS A 307 -28.50 -19.76 2.73
N LYS A 308 -28.11 -20.97 2.33
CA LYS A 308 -26.71 -21.33 2.05
C LYS A 308 -26.32 -21.12 0.60
N VAL A 309 -25.09 -20.69 0.37
CA VAL A 309 -24.49 -20.64 -0.96
C VAL A 309 -24.33 -22.07 -1.48
N LYS A 310 -24.80 -22.32 -2.70
CA LYS A 310 -24.69 -23.61 -3.38
C LYS A 310 -23.93 -23.44 -4.68
N LYS A 311 -22.95 -24.31 -4.95
CA LYS A 311 -22.17 -24.32 -6.21
C LYS A 311 -23.05 -24.31 -7.45
N GLN A 312 -24.13 -25.09 -7.44
CA GLN A 312 -25.11 -25.17 -8.53
C GLN A 312 -25.81 -23.83 -8.80
N ASN A 313 -26.08 -23.04 -7.77
CA ASN A 313 -26.72 -21.74 -7.91
C ASN A 313 -25.75 -20.69 -8.47
N LEU A 314 -24.47 -20.74 -8.05
CA LEU A 314 -23.43 -19.85 -8.55
C LEU A 314 -23.18 -20.03 -10.05
N LEU A 315 -23.14 -21.29 -10.52
CA LEU A 315 -22.86 -21.62 -11.92
C LEU A 315 -24.13 -21.77 -12.80
N GLY A 316 -25.32 -21.76 -12.17
CA GLY A 316 -26.60 -21.96 -12.85
C GLY A 316 -27.10 -20.74 -13.63
N GLN A 317 -26.62 -19.54 -13.30
CA GLN A 317 -27.07 -18.25 -13.84
C GLN A 317 -26.33 -17.85 -15.14
N SER A 318 -26.58 -16.68 -15.73
CA SER A 318 -25.77 -16.24 -16.88
C SER A 318 -24.29 -16.07 -16.49
N ILE A 319 -23.36 -16.15 -17.44
CA ILE A 319 -21.91 -16.05 -17.13
C ILE A 319 -21.56 -14.75 -16.40
N ASN A 320 -22.19 -13.64 -16.79
CA ASN A 320 -21.97 -12.33 -16.19
C ASN A 320 -22.43 -12.28 -14.72
N GLU A 321 -23.60 -12.87 -14.44
CA GLU A 321 -24.13 -12.98 -13.07
C GLU A 321 -23.28 -13.90 -12.21
N SER A 322 -22.85 -15.04 -12.76
CA SER A 322 -21.95 -15.99 -12.09
C SER A 322 -20.64 -15.33 -11.68
N LEU A 323 -19.95 -14.65 -12.61
CA LEU A 323 -18.70 -13.92 -12.33
C LEU A 323 -18.89 -12.87 -11.22
N SER A 324 -19.93 -12.04 -11.37
CA SER A 324 -20.22 -10.97 -10.42
C SER A 324 -20.54 -11.52 -9.03
N GLN A 325 -21.31 -12.60 -8.95
CA GLN A 325 -21.64 -13.24 -7.67
C GLN A 325 -20.44 -13.91 -7.01
N ILE A 326 -19.59 -14.60 -7.77
CA ILE A 326 -18.39 -15.24 -7.23
C ILE A 326 -17.49 -14.18 -6.57
N ILE A 327 -17.16 -13.11 -7.29
CA ILE A 327 -16.31 -12.03 -6.78
C ILE A 327 -16.98 -11.33 -5.60
N GLY A 328 -18.26 -10.97 -5.73
CA GLY A 328 -19.01 -10.28 -4.69
C GLY A 328 -19.07 -11.07 -3.38
N LEU A 329 -19.38 -12.37 -3.45
CA LEU A 329 -19.45 -13.26 -2.28
C LEU A 329 -18.08 -13.55 -1.70
N TYR A 330 -17.04 -13.71 -2.53
CA TYR A 330 -15.68 -13.93 -2.06
C TYR A 330 -15.22 -12.81 -1.14
N PHE A 331 -15.30 -11.56 -1.61
CA PHE A 331 -14.93 -10.42 -0.79
C PHE A 331 -15.84 -10.24 0.41
N LYS A 332 -17.16 -10.46 0.29
CA LYS A 332 -18.07 -10.41 1.44
C LYS A 332 -17.64 -11.42 2.53
N GLY A 333 -17.21 -12.61 2.14
CA GLY A 333 -16.71 -13.62 3.07
C GLY A 333 -15.37 -13.24 3.69
N LEU A 334 -14.42 -12.72 2.90
CA LEU A 334 -13.13 -12.24 3.41
C LEU A 334 -13.31 -11.09 4.40
N GLU A 335 -14.14 -10.10 4.06
CA GLU A 335 -14.41 -8.94 4.91
C GLU A 335 -15.05 -9.35 6.23
N LYS A 336 -16.02 -10.28 6.22
CA LYS A 336 -16.61 -10.84 7.45
C LYS A 336 -15.59 -11.61 8.29
N LYS A 337 -14.77 -12.45 7.65
CA LYS A 337 -13.72 -13.22 8.32
C LYS A 337 -12.77 -12.30 9.08
N TYR A 338 -12.24 -11.29 8.39
CA TYR A 338 -11.28 -10.38 9.00
C TYR A 338 -11.92 -9.36 9.93
N GLN A 339 -13.19 -8.94 9.71
CA GLN A 339 -13.93 -8.15 10.70
C GLN A 339 -14.08 -8.89 12.03
N HIS A 340 -14.37 -10.18 12.00
CA HIS A 340 -14.42 -11.00 13.22
C HIS A 340 -13.04 -11.04 13.90
N THR A 341 -11.97 -11.26 13.14
CA THR A 341 -10.60 -11.24 13.67
C THR A 341 -10.22 -9.89 14.27
N LEU A 342 -10.62 -8.76 13.68
CA LEU A 342 -10.28 -7.40 14.16
C LEU A 342 -10.78 -7.12 15.59
N ASN A 343 -11.87 -7.76 16.02
CA ASN A 343 -12.41 -7.60 17.37
C ASN A 343 -11.52 -8.25 18.45
N ASP A 344 -10.79 -9.31 18.09
CA ASP A 344 -10.03 -10.14 19.03
C ASP A 344 -8.54 -9.76 19.12
N ILE A 345 -8.09 -8.79 18.32
CA ILE A 345 -6.67 -8.41 18.26
C ILE A 345 -6.23 -7.71 19.55
N ALA A 346 -5.18 -8.22 20.20
CA ALA A 346 -4.52 -7.53 21.31
C ALA A 346 -3.37 -6.63 20.83
N GLU A 347 -2.65 -7.04 19.77
CA GLU A 347 -1.42 -6.39 19.35
C GLU A 347 -1.55 -5.57 18.04
N VAL A 348 -0.94 -4.39 18.02
CA VAL A 348 -0.99 -3.47 16.86
C VAL A 348 -0.34 -4.05 15.59
N GLN A 349 0.58 -5.01 15.74
CA GLN A 349 1.29 -5.62 14.61
C GLN A 349 0.38 -6.59 13.81
N GLU A 350 -0.63 -7.20 14.44
CA GLU A 350 -1.55 -8.14 13.79
C GLU A 350 -2.40 -7.48 12.70
N TYR A 351 -2.69 -6.17 12.83
CA TYR A 351 -3.39 -5.39 11.80
C TYR A 351 -2.63 -5.36 10.46
N LYS A 352 -1.28 -5.34 10.49
CA LYS A 352 -0.48 -5.36 9.25
C LYS A 352 -0.58 -6.72 8.56
N ASN A 353 -0.57 -7.80 9.33
CA ASN A 353 -0.70 -9.15 8.79
C ASN A 353 -2.04 -9.35 8.10
N ILE A 354 -3.13 -8.88 8.71
CA ILE A 354 -4.47 -8.93 8.09
C ILE A 354 -4.51 -8.16 6.78
N ILE A 355 -3.92 -6.95 6.72
CA ILE A 355 -3.84 -6.18 5.48
C ILE A 355 -3.08 -6.95 4.40
N SER A 356 -1.94 -7.58 4.74
CA SER A 356 -1.16 -8.39 3.79
C SER A 356 -1.99 -9.56 3.26
N PHE A 357 -2.57 -10.37 4.15
CA PHE A 357 -3.34 -11.54 3.76
C PHE A 357 -4.60 -11.20 2.96
N TYR A 358 -5.30 -10.11 3.29
CA TYR A 358 -6.43 -9.65 2.50
C TYR A 358 -5.98 -9.17 1.11
N SER A 359 -4.85 -8.46 1.03
CA SER A 359 -4.30 -7.98 -0.24
C SER A 359 -3.87 -9.13 -1.14
N GLU A 360 -3.18 -10.15 -0.60
CA GLU A 360 -2.79 -11.35 -1.33
C GLU A 360 -4.00 -12.11 -1.88
N LYS A 361 -5.09 -12.19 -1.10
CA LYS A 361 -6.34 -12.82 -1.52
C LYS A 361 -7.06 -12.02 -2.61
N ALA A 362 -7.01 -10.69 -2.56
CA ALA A 362 -7.53 -9.82 -3.61
C ALA A 362 -6.70 -9.94 -4.91
N ASP A 363 -5.38 -10.08 -4.79
CA ASP A 363 -4.49 -10.28 -5.94
C ASP A 363 -4.70 -11.65 -6.58
N LEU A 364 -4.88 -12.70 -5.77
CA LEU A 364 -5.21 -14.04 -6.28
C LEU A 364 -6.46 -14.03 -7.17
N ILE A 365 -7.56 -13.40 -6.73
CA ILE A 365 -8.78 -13.35 -7.53
C ILE A 365 -8.63 -12.44 -8.76
N TYR A 366 -7.79 -11.41 -8.69
CA TYR A 366 -7.43 -10.59 -9.84
C TYR A 366 -6.74 -11.41 -10.93
N TYR A 367 -5.69 -12.16 -10.58
CA TYR A 367 -4.97 -13.01 -11.54
C TYR A 367 -5.85 -14.11 -12.12
N LYS A 368 -6.73 -14.72 -11.31
CA LYS A 368 -7.71 -15.70 -11.84
C LYS A 368 -8.71 -15.09 -12.83
N LEU A 369 -9.04 -13.81 -12.66
CA LEU A 369 -9.89 -13.09 -13.61
C LEU A 369 -9.11 -12.73 -14.88
N GLU A 370 -7.83 -12.43 -14.78
CA GLU A 370 -6.91 -12.19 -15.90
C GLU A 370 -6.75 -13.45 -16.77
N ASP A 371 -6.44 -14.61 -16.17
CA ASP A 371 -6.38 -15.89 -16.86
C ASP A 371 -7.69 -16.19 -17.63
N PHE A 372 -8.82 -15.87 -17.01
CA PHE A 372 -10.14 -16.07 -17.62
C PHE A 372 -10.43 -15.08 -18.76
N ASP A 373 -10.00 -13.82 -18.63
CA ASP A 373 -10.15 -12.81 -19.69
C ASP A 373 -9.31 -13.16 -20.92
N GLU A 374 -8.06 -13.59 -20.70
CA GLU A 374 -7.19 -14.07 -21.76
C GLU A 374 -7.82 -15.25 -22.51
N TYR A 375 -8.35 -16.23 -21.76
CA TYR A 375 -9.08 -17.33 -22.36
C TYR A 375 -10.33 -16.87 -23.15
N VAL A 376 -11.09 -15.91 -22.64
CA VAL A 376 -12.27 -15.34 -23.33
C VAL A 376 -11.88 -14.70 -24.67
N LEU A 377 -10.70 -14.09 -24.77
CA LEU A 377 -10.19 -13.51 -26.02
C LEU A 377 -9.92 -14.57 -27.11
N THR A 378 -9.59 -15.81 -26.73
CA THR A 378 -9.35 -16.90 -27.69
C THR A 378 -10.59 -17.28 -28.51
N PHE A 379 -11.80 -16.96 -28.04
CA PHE A 379 -13.04 -17.23 -28.76
C PHE A 379 -13.31 -16.27 -29.93
N GLU A 380 -12.79 -15.05 -29.85
CA GLU A 380 -13.15 -13.97 -30.78
C GLU A 380 -12.98 -14.36 -32.25
N PRO A 381 -11.86 -15.01 -32.68
CA PRO A 381 -11.72 -15.47 -34.06
C PRO A 381 -12.79 -16.45 -34.51
N PHE A 382 -13.33 -17.25 -33.58
CA PHE A 382 -14.31 -18.29 -33.89
C PHE A 382 -15.75 -17.79 -33.88
N LEU A 383 -16.03 -16.55 -33.45
CA LEU A 383 -17.40 -16.06 -33.29
C LEU A 383 -17.96 -15.37 -34.51
N LYS A 384 -17.12 -14.93 -35.44
CA LYS A 384 -17.54 -14.25 -36.67
C LYS A 384 -18.80 -14.87 -37.31
N PRO A 385 -19.79 -14.05 -37.69
CA PRO A 385 -19.91 -12.59 -37.51
C PRO A 385 -20.58 -12.17 -36.18
N PHE A 386 -20.61 -13.05 -35.18
CA PHE A 386 -21.29 -12.85 -33.90
C PHE A 386 -20.32 -12.38 -32.80
N ASP A 387 -19.25 -11.67 -33.17
CA ASP A 387 -18.19 -11.24 -32.24
C ASP A 387 -18.75 -10.36 -31.12
N GLU A 388 -19.83 -9.61 -31.39
CA GLU A 388 -20.54 -8.79 -30.41
C GLU A 388 -21.10 -9.58 -29.21
N LEU A 389 -21.27 -10.90 -29.33
CA LEU A 389 -21.75 -11.75 -28.23
C LEU A 389 -20.78 -11.80 -27.04
N ILE A 390 -19.49 -11.55 -27.26
CA ILE A 390 -18.49 -11.55 -26.18
C ILE A 390 -18.41 -10.20 -25.45
N THR A 391 -18.89 -9.12 -26.08
CA THR A 391 -18.81 -7.75 -25.55
C THR A 391 -19.42 -7.59 -24.16
N PRO A 392 -20.61 -8.16 -23.84
CA PRO A 392 -21.16 -8.09 -22.49
C PRO A 392 -20.28 -8.77 -21.45
N VAL A 393 -19.61 -9.87 -21.81
CA VAL A 393 -18.70 -10.61 -20.93
C VAL A 393 -17.45 -9.78 -20.66
N LYS A 394 -16.78 -9.28 -21.71
CA LYS A 394 -15.61 -8.39 -21.59
C LYS A 394 -15.92 -7.14 -20.75
N LYS A 395 -17.09 -6.53 -20.95
CA LYS A 395 -17.53 -5.38 -20.14
C LYS A 395 -17.69 -5.76 -18.67
N THR A 396 -18.27 -6.93 -18.40
CA THR A 396 -18.45 -7.43 -17.03
C THR A 396 -17.10 -7.67 -16.36
N ILE A 397 -16.16 -8.33 -17.04
CA ILE A 397 -14.79 -8.56 -16.55
C ILE A 397 -14.08 -7.24 -16.23
N ASN A 398 -14.13 -6.25 -17.13
CA ASN A 398 -13.52 -4.93 -16.90
C ASN A 398 -14.08 -4.20 -15.68
N ASN A 399 -15.40 -4.26 -15.48
CA ASN A 399 -16.03 -3.70 -14.29
C ASN A 399 -15.56 -4.43 -13.02
N LEU A 400 -15.40 -5.75 -13.09
CA LEU A 400 -14.98 -6.58 -11.97
C LEU A 400 -13.51 -6.35 -11.59
N PHE A 401 -12.62 -6.14 -12.56
CA PHE A 401 -11.24 -5.68 -12.26
C PHE A 401 -11.23 -4.40 -11.45
N SER A 402 -12.04 -3.42 -11.87
CA SER A 402 -12.18 -2.14 -11.15
C SER A 402 -12.76 -2.34 -9.75
N GLU A 403 -13.74 -3.23 -9.60
CA GLU A 403 -14.35 -3.56 -8.30
C GLU A 403 -13.37 -4.25 -7.35
N ILE A 404 -12.59 -5.22 -7.83
CA ILE A 404 -11.56 -5.92 -7.07
C ILE A 404 -10.55 -4.92 -6.50
N LEU A 405 -10.00 -4.05 -7.34
CA LEU A 405 -9.03 -3.03 -6.94
C LEU A 405 -9.62 -2.06 -5.92
N ARG A 406 -10.84 -1.57 -6.18
CA ARG A 406 -11.54 -0.67 -5.26
C ARG A 406 -11.75 -1.31 -3.89
N ARG A 407 -12.27 -2.55 -3.82
CA ARG A 407 -12.50 -3.23 -2.53
C ARG A 407 -11.20 -3.50 -1.78
N LYS A 408 -10.13 -3.87 -2.51
CA LYS A 408 -8.77 -4.00 -1.95
C LYS A 408 -8.33 -2.72 -1.22
N GLU A 409 -8.46 -1.58 -1.89
CA GLU A 409 -8.05 -0.28 -1.37
C GLU A 409 -8.94 0.20 -0.21
N GLU A 410 -10.26 0.14 -0.39
CA GLU A 410 -11.24 0.57 0.61
C GLU A 410 -11.07 -0.19 1.92
N TYR A 411 -11.00 -1.53 1.87
CA TYR A 411 -10.88 -2.34 3.08
C TYR A 411 -9.50 -2.18 3.74
N THR A 412 -8.43 -2.06 2.96
CA THR A 412 -7.10 -1.75 3.49
C THR A 412 -7.08 -0.40 4.23
N SER A 413 -7.73 0.62 3.67
CA SER A 413 -7.88 1.94 4.29
C SER A 413 -8.71 1.88 5.58
N TYR A 414 -9.79 1.12 5.57
CA TYR A 414 -10.63 0.86 6.74
C TYR A 414 -9.83 0.25 7.89
N ILE A 415 -9.05 -0.80 7.65
CA ILE A 415 -8.21 -1.43 8.69
C ILE A 415 -7.15 -0.46 9.22
N LYS A 416 -6.51 0.33 8.35
CA LYS A 416 -5.53 1.36 8.77
C LYS A 416 -6.17 2.39 9.69
N THR A 417 -7.42 2.78 9.42
CA THR A 417 -8.16 3.73 10.25
C THR A 417 -8.47 3.16 11.63
N ILE A 418 -8.94 1.91 11.71
CA ILE A 418 -9.18 1.23 13.00
C ILE A 418 -7.90 1.15 13.81
N LYS A 419 -6.80 0.75 13.18
CA LYS A 419 -5.48 0.66 13.83
C LYS A 419 -5.08 2.00 14.44
N ASN A 420 -5.25 3.09 13.70
CA ASN A 420 -4.90 4.43 14.17
C ASN A 420 -5.77 4.87 15.36
N GLU A 421 -7.05 4.55 15.38
CA GLU A 421 -7.91 4.91 16.51
C GLU A 421 -7.56 4.11 17.77
N LYS A 422 -7.29 2.80 17.63
CA LYS A 422 -6.85 1.97 18.77
C LYS A 422 -5.52 2.44 19.37
N LEU A 423 -4.60 2.91 18.52
CA LEU A 423 -3.35 3.54 18.96
C LEU A 423 -3.63 4.84 19.75
N ARG A 424 -4.54 5.69 19.26
CA ARG A 424 -4.95 6.91 19.97
C ARG A 424 -5.56 6.59 21.33
N ASP A 425 -6.42 5.57 21.42
CA ASP A 425 -7.02 5.17 22.69
C ASP A 425 -5.98 4.64 23.67
N THR A 426 -4.99 3.88 23.20
CA THR A 426 -3.86 3.42 24.02
C THR A 426 -3.08 4.60 24.59
N ILE A 427 -2.76 5.60 23.76
CA ILE A 427 -2.06 6.82 24.19
C ILE A 427 -2.92 7.62 25.17
N ARG A 428 -4.21 7.83 24.88
CA ARG A 428 -5.14 8.53 25.78
C ARG A 428 -5.20 7.87 27.15
N ASN A 429 -5.31 6.55 27.20
CA ASN A 429 -5.37 5.80 28.45
C ASN A 429 -4.07 5.96 29.25
N PHE A 430 -2.92 5.83 28.60
CA PHE A 430 -1.61 6.03 29.24
C PHE A 430 -1.45 7.47 29.78
N VAL A 431 -1.80 8.48 28.99
CA VAL A 431 -1.74 9.89 29.41
C VAL A 431 -2.69 10.14 30.58
N ASN A 432 -3.91 9.62 30.55
CA ASN A 432 -4.86 9.74 31.66
C ASN A 432 -4.34 9.07 32.94
N GLU A 433 -3.71 7.89 32.84
CA GLU A 433 -3.07 7.22 33.97
C GLU A 433 -1.97 8.11 34.59
N LYS A 434 -1.11 8.71 33.77
CA LYS A 434 -0.05 9.61 34.24
C LYS A 434 -0.57 10.93 34.81
N ILE A 435 -1.64 11.49 34.23
CA ILE A 435 -2.33 12.65 34.82
C ILE A 435 -2.86 12.32 36.22
N ASN A 436 -3.44 11.13 36.41
CA ASN A 436 -3.94 10.71 37.72
C ASN A 436 -2.80 10.53 38.75
N GLU A 437 -1.65 10.00 38.34
CA GLU A 437 -0.45 9.93 39.19
C GLU A 437 0.00 11.33 39.64
N VAL A 438 0.09 12.30 38.71
CA VAL A 438 0.48 13.68 39.03
C VAL A 438 -0.55 14.36 39.94
N ASN A 439 -1.84 14.24 39.64
CA ASN A 439 -2.91 14.82 40.46
C ASN A 439 -2.87 14.31 41.90
N LYS A 440 -2.53 13.03 42.11
CA LYS A 440 -2.37 12.47 43.45
C LYS A 440 -1.23 13.16 44.21
N ILE A 441 -0.07 13.32 43.58
CA ILE A 441 1.09 14.01 44.18
C ILE A 441 0.74 15.46 44.55
N ILE A 442 0.03 16.18 43.67
CA ILE A 442 -0.42 17.55 43.93
C ILE A 442 -1.41 17.59 45.09
N GLY A 443 -2.34 16.63 45.16
CA GLY A 443 -3.28 16.50 46.28
C GLY A 443 -2.56 16.29 47.61
N ASP A 444 -1.61 15.36 47.65
CA ASP A 444 -0.80 15.08 48.85
C ASP A 444 -0.04 16.34 49.32
N TYR A 445 0.59 17.08 48.39
CA TYR A 445 1.25 18.37 48.69
C TYR A 445 0.28 19.42 49.24
N GLN A 446 -0.91 19.56 48.63
CA GLN A 446 -1.92 20.53 49.06
C GLN A 446 -2.39 20.24 50.49
N ASP A 447 -2.60 18.97 50.83
CA ASP A 447 -3.03 18.55 52.16
C ASP A 447 -1.96 18.85 53.21
N GLU A 448 -0.69 18.54 52.91
CA GLU A 448 0.45 18.88 53.79
C GLU A 448 0.61 20.39 53.98
N ALA A 449 0.56 21.18 52.90
CA ALA A 449 0.69 22.64 52.96
C ALA A 449 -0.47 23.31 53.72
N SER A 450 -1.71 22.84 53.51
CA SER A 450 -2.93 23.32 54.18
C SER A 450 -2.84 23.21 55.71
N MET A 451 -2.25 22.14 56.23
CA MET A 451 -2.06 21.98 57.67
C MET A 451 -1.16 23.07 58.26
N ILE A 452 -0.09 23.43 57.55
CA ILE A 452 0.90 24.42 57.99
C ILE A 452 0.34 25.85 57.93
N VAL A 453 -0.41 26.18 56.86
CA VAL A 453 -0.96 27.54 56.65
C VAL A 453 -2.01 27.92 57.71
N ARG A 454 -2.70 26.95 58.31
CA ARG A 454 -3.70 27.18 59.36
C ARG A 454 -3.10 27.55 60.72
N GLU A 455 -1.79 27.38 60.91
CA GLU A 455 -1.13 27.72 62.17
C GLU A 455 -0.80 29.23 62.25
N GLU A 456 -1.13 29.86 63.38
CA GLU A 456 -0.80 31.28 63.60
C GLU A 456 0.72 31.45 63.80
N PHE A 457 1.36 32.33 63.01
CA PHE A 457 2.80 32.57 63.08
C PHE A 457 3.28 32.87 64.51
N PRO A 458 4.22 32.08 65.07
CA PRO A 458 4.68 32.23 66.45
C PRO A 458 5.19 33.63 66.79
N GLN A 459 5.81 34.31 65.83
CA GLN A 459 6.34 35.68 66.00
C GLN A 459 5.21 36.70 66.14
N LEU A 460 4.10 36.54 65.40
CA LEU A 460 2.94 37.42 65.50
C LEU A 460 2.20 37.22 66.83
N LYS A 461 2.07 35.96 67.26
CA LYS A 461 1.49 35.62 68.57
C LYS A 461 2.28 36.27 69.72
N ARG A 462 3.62 36.24 69.66
CA ARG A 462 4.50 36.85 70.66
C ARG A 462 4.39 38.38 70.67
N ILE A 463 4.36 39.03 69.51
CA ILE A 463 4.21 40.49 69.44
C ILE A 463 2.84 40.93 69.95
N ARG A 464 1.77 40.19 69.63
CA ARG A 464 0.43 40.47 70.15
C ARG A 464 0.42 40.44 71.68
N HIS A 465 1.07 39.45 72.29
CA HIS A 465 1.20 39.36 73.73
C HIS A 465 1.94 40.57 74.33
N ILE A 466 3.08 40.95 73.76
CA ILE A 466 3.85 42.14 74.16
C ILE A 466 2.99 43.41 74.04
N LEU A 467 2.26 43.59 72.94
CA LEU A 467 1.40 44.76 72.75
C LEU A 467 0.30 44.83 73.83
N THR A 468 -0.29 43.70 74.20
CA THR A 468 -1.28 43.64 75.27
C THR A 468 -0.67 43.99 76.63
N GLU A 469 0.48 43.40 76.97
CA GLU A 469 1.16 43.65 78.25
C GLU A 469 1.59 45.12 78.42
N TYR A 470 2.20 45.70 77.40
CA TYR A 470 2.64 47.10 77.45
C TYR A 470 1.49 48.09 77.34
N LYS A 471 0.36 47.72 76.71
CA LYS A 471 -0.85 48.57 76.70
C LYS A 471 -1.35 48.82 78.12
N ASP A 472 -1.39 47.78 78.95
CA ASP A 472 -1.87 47.90 80.34
C ASP A 472 -0.93 48.78 81.18
N GLN A 473 0.39 48.64 80.98
CA GLN A 473 1.39 49.50 81.63
C GLN A 473 1.27 50.97 81.20
N ILE A 474 1.11 51.23 79.90
CA ILE A 474 0.94 52.60 79.36
C ILE A 474 -0.37 53.22 79.85
N GLN A 475 -1.45 52.44 79.92
CA GLN A 475 -2.74 52.90 80.42
C GLN A 475 -2.67 53.29 81.91
N LYS A 476 -1.95 52.51 82.71
CA LYS A 476 -1.70 52.86 84.12
C LYS A 476 -0.89 54.16 84.27
N ILE A 477 0.18 54.33 83.48
CA ILE A 477 0.97 55.58 83.47
C ILE A 477 0.10 56.77 83.03
N LYS A 478 -0.76 56.57 82.02
CA LYS A 478 -1.71 57.59 81.56
C LYS A 478 -2.64 58.01 82.69
N GLU A 479 -3.23 57.06 83.40
CA GLU A 479 -4.11 57.33 84.55
C GLU A 479 -3.39 58.06 85.69
N GLU A 480 -2.15 57.67 86.01
CA GLU A 480 -1.31 58.36 87.00
C GLU A 480 -0.99 59.81 86.60
N VAL A 481 -0.71 60.06 85.32
CA VAL A 481 -0.47 61.40 84.78
C VAL A 481 -1.75 62.24 84.81
N PHE A 482 -2.89 61.70 84.42
CA PHE A 482 -4.19 62.40 84.48
C PHE A 482 -4.59 62.74 85.92
N ALA A 483 -4.49 61.79 86.86
CA ALA A 483 -4.80 62.02 88.27
C ALA A 483 -3.91 63.10 88.89
N LYS A 484 -2.64 63.18 88.45
CA LYS A 484 -1.72 64.22 88.91
C LYS A 484 -2.01 65.58 88.29
N LEU A 485 -2.52 65.63 87.06
CA LEU A 485 -2.94 66.86 86.37
C LEU A 485 -4.23 67.44 86.97
N GLU A 486 -5.22 66.60 87.32
CA GLU A 486 -6.45 67.02 88.02
C GLU A 486 -6.16 67.73 89.36
N GLY A 487 -5.11 67.32 90.08
CA GLY A 487 -4.70 67.95 91.35
C GLY A 487 -4.16 69.38 91.25
N PHE A 488 -4.01 69.93 90.04
CA PHE A 488 -3.52 71.30 89.79
C PHE A 488 -4.57 72.21 89.10
N GLU A 489 -5.81 71.77 88.87
CA GLU A 489 -6.86 72.55 88.18
C GLU A 489 -7.17 73.92 88.85
N ASP A 490 -6.96 74.07 90.16
CA ASP A 490 -7.20 75.31 90.91
C ASP A 490 -5.96 76.25 91.02
N LYS A 491 -4.86 75.92 90.35
CA LYS A 491 -3.62 76.74 90.35
C LYS A 491 -3.34 77.23 88.94
N ASP A 492 -2.99 78.51 88.81
CA ASP A 492 -2.77 79.27 87.57
C ASP A 492 -1.57 78.74 86.74
N VAL A 493 -1.63 77.48 86.30
CA VAL A 493 -0.58 76.71 85.63
C VAL A 493 -1.07 76.31 84.23
N ASP A 494 -0.28 76.61 83.19
CA ASP A 494 -0.61 76.27 81.80
C ASP A 494 -0.52 74.75 81.56
N MET A 495 -1.63 74.05 81.82
CA MET A 495 -1.78 72.60 81.62
C MET A 495 -1.78 72.20 80.14
N TYR A 496 -2.13 73.13 79.24
CA TYR A 496 -2.31 72.84 77.82
C TYR A 496 -0.97 72.53 77.14
N GLN A 497 0.09 73.27 77.44
CA GLN A 497 1.42 73.00 76.88
C GLN A 497 1.99 71.66 77.34
N VAL A 498 1.74 71.24 78.59
CA VAL A 498 2.24 69.98 79.14
C VAL A 498 1.52 68.78 78.51
N ILE A 499 0.19 68.86 78.36
CA ILE A 499 -0.61 67.83 77.68
C ILE A 499 -0.18 67.73 76.21
N LYS A 500 -0.03 68.87 75.51
CA LYS A 500 0.42 68.91 74.12
C LYS A 500 1.83 68.29 73.97
N MET A 501 2.75 68.55 74.89
CA MET A 501 4.09 67.94 74.89
C MET A 501 4.04 66.41 75.10
N TRP A 502 3.13 65.91 75.93
CA TRP A 502 2.89 64.47 76.10
C TRP A 502 2.29 63.84 74.84
N GLU A 503 1.27 64.47 74.26
CA GLU A 503 0.64 64.02 73.02
C GLU A 503 1.61 64.01 71.84
N GLU A 504 2.43 65.06 71.67
CA GLU A 504 3.44 65.14 70.61
C GLU A 504 4.53 64.06 70.77
N ASN A 505 5.01 63.83 72.00
CA ASN A 505 5.98 62.76 72.28
C ASN A 505 5.37 61.37 72.06
N PHE A 506 4.13 61.14 72.50
CA PHE A 506 3.42 59.88 72.30
C PHE A 506 3.16 59.64 70.80
N LEU A 507 2.75 60.68 70.06
CA LEU A 507 2.55 60.63 68.61
C LEU A 507 3.85 60.24 67.89
N ARG A 508 4.97 60.84 68.27
CA ARG A 508 6.30 60.53 67.73
C ARG A 508 6.72 59.09 68.02
N LYS A 509 6.51 58.61 69.25
CA LYS A 509 6.81 57.21 69.63
C LYS A 509 5.90 56.21 68.93
N ARG A 510 4.62 56.53 68.75
CA ARG A 510 3.67 55.74 67.95
C ARG A 510 4.11 55.63 66.50
N GLN A 511 4.57 56.72 65.89
CA GLN A 511 5.10 56.72 64.52
C GLN A 511 6.34 55.82 64.41
N GLN A 512 7.27 55.88 65.37
CA GLN A 512 8.44 54.98 65.43
C GLN A 512 8.04 53.50 65.53
N LEU A 513 7.06 53.18 66.39
CA LEU A 513 6.55 51.80 66.53
C LEU A 513 5.86 51.31 65.25
N SER A 514 5.05 52.16 64.62
CA SER A 514 4.39 51.86 63.34
C SER A 514 5.40 51.51 62.25
N PHE A 515 6.51 52.26 62.18
CA PHE A 515 7.61 51.99 61.25
C PHE A 515 8.34 50.66 61.55
N MET A 516 8.55 50.32 62.82
CA MET A 516 9.14 49.01 63.16
C MET A 516 8.21 47.84 62.82
N LEU A 517 6.90 47.99 63.03
CA LEU A 517 5.92 46.98 62.63
C LEU A 517 5.84 46.82 61.11
N SER A 518 5.93 47.91 60.34
CA SER A 518 5.96 47.84 58.88
C SER A 518 7.24 47.18 58.35
N LEU A 519 8.39 47.43 58.96
CA LEU A 519 9.65 46.71 58.66
C LEU A 519 9.54 45.21 58.91
N LEU A 520 8.90 44.81 60.02
CA LEU A 520 8.69 43.40 60.36
C LEU A 520 7.74 42.72 59.37
N LEU A 521 6.64 43.38 58.99
CA LEU A 521 5.73 42.89 57.94
C LEU A 521 6.43 42.74 56.59
N ASN A 522 7.26 43.71 56.20
CA ASN A 522 8.06 43.63 54.98
C ASN A 522 9.06 42.46 55.01
N LYS A 523 9.66 42.17 56.16
CA LYS A 523 10.58 41.03 56.32
C LYS A 523 9.85 39.69 56.22
N ILE A 524 8.68 39.55 56.84
CA ILE A 524 7.82 38.37 56.69
C ILE A 524 7.42 38.19 55.23
N TYR A 525 6.96 39.25 54.57
CA TYR A 525 6.59 39.23 53.16
C TYR A 525 7.75 38.79 52.25
N LYS A 526 8.96 39.32 52.44
CA LYS A 526 10.15 38.92 51.64
C LYS A 526 10.45 37.43 51.75
N ASN A 527 10.39 36.86 52.95
CA ASN A 527 10.65 35.42 53.14
C ASN A 527 9.61 34.54 52.46
N PHE A 528 8.35 35.00 52.36
CA PHE A 528 7.30 34.29 51.62
C PHE A 528 7.42 34.45 50.11
N LYS A 529 7.90 35.60 49.63
CA LYS A 529 8.11 35.86 48.20
C LYS A 529 9.03 34.81 47.58
N ASP A 530 10.16 34.52 48.22
CA ASP A 530 11.13 33.52 47.72
C ASP A 530 10.57 32.08 47.71
N LEU A 531 9.63 31.77 48.61
CA LEU A 531 8.94 30.47 48.64
C LEU A 531 7.90 30.36 47.54
N ILE A 532 7.11 31.42 47.32
CA ILE A 532 6.11 31.49 46.25
C ILE A 532 6.81 31.36 44.88
N GLU A 533 7.93 32.04 44.68
CA GLU A 533 8.72 31.94 43.43
C GLU A 533 9.22 30.51 43.16
N LYS A 534 9.63 29.78 44.21
CA LYS A 534 10.06 28.36 44.08
C LYS A 534 8.91 27.41 43.77
N GLU A 535 7.74 27.69 44.34
CA GLU A 535 6.53 26.93 44.09
C GLU A 535 6.02 27.17 42.66
N GLU A 536 6.01 28.43 42.20
CA GLU A 536 5.70 28.77 40.80
C GLU A 536 6.64 28.03 39.83
N PHE A 537 7.96 28.06 40.07
CA PHE A 537 8.93 27.34 39.24
C PHE A 537 8.69 25.82 39.19
N LEU A 538 8.30 25.20 40.32
CA LEU A 538 7.98 23.78 40.37
C LEU A 538 6.79 23.46 39.46
N PHE A 539 5.70 24.24 39.55
CA PHE A 539 4.50 23.98 38.75
C PHE A 539 4.68 24.33 37.27
N ASP A 540 5.42 25.39 36.95
CA ASP A 540 5.78 25.74 35.57
C ASP A 540 6.55 24.59 34.89
N SER A 541 7.48 23.95 35.62
CA SER A 541 8.24 22.80 35.10
C SER A 541 7.40 21.54 34.85
N ILE A 542 6.20 21.43 35.47
CA ILE A 542 5.30 20.29 35.34
C ILE A 542 4.25 20.54 34.23
N THR A 543 3.94 21.80 33.92
CA THR A 543 2.92 22.16 32.92
C THR A 543 3.33 21.90 31.47
N GLU A 544 4.63 21.77 31.17
CA GLU A 544 5.15 21.58 29.81
C GLU A 544 5.83 20.20 29.67
N ILE A 545 5.21 19.30 28.88
CA ILE A 545 5.80 17.99 28.51
C ILE A 545 6.56 18.08 27.17
N THR A 546 6.41 19.19 26.45
CA THR A 546 7.07 19.45 25.17
C THR A 546 8.25 20.41 25.37
N ASP A 547 9.44 20.03 24.90
CA ASP A 547 10.60 20.92 24.72
C ASP A 547 10.27 22.00 23.66
N GLN A 548 9.42 22.96 24.01
CA GLN A 548 9.25 24.18 23.23
C GLN A 548 10.01 25.30 23.92
N GLU A 549 11.20 25.56 23.38
CA GLU A 549 11.93 26.80 23.62
C GLU A 549 11.00 28.00 23.41
N GLU A 550 10.94 28.85 24.44
CA GLU A 550 10.72 30.30 24.40
C GLU A 550 9.59 30.82 23.49
N ALA A 551 8.40 31.05 24.07
CA ALA A 551 7.65 32.32 23.98
C ALA A 551 6.16 32.11 24.30
N MET A 552 5.83 31.92 25.57
CA MET A 552 4.55 32.38 26.08
C MET A 552 4.81 33.02 27.44
N GLU A 553 4.79 34.36 27.48
CA GLU A 553 4.65 35.09 28.74
C GLU A 553 3.30 34.67 29.36
N SER A 554 3.34 33.67 30.25
CA SER A 554 2.20 33.24 31.03
C SER A 554 1.85 34.33 32.04
N LEU A 555 0.59 34.76 32.06
CA LEU A 555 0.11 35.65 33.10
C LEU A 555 0.29 34.96 34.48
N PRO A 556 0.74 35.69 35.51
CA PRO A 556 0.90 35.16 36.87
C PRO A 556 -0.37 34.44 37.40
N ILE A 557 -0.19 33.33 38.10
CA ILE A 557 -1.25 32.38 38.54
C ILE A 557 -2.39 33.04 39.34
N ASN A 558 -2.10 34.10 40.10
CA ASN A 558 -3.08 34.93 40.80
C ASN A 558 -4.13 35.59 39.88
N PHE A 559 -3.84 35.76 38.59
CA PHE A 559 -4.80 36.21 37.57
C PHE A 559 -5.61 35.05 36.96
N ALA A 560 -5.06 33.84 36.88
CA ALA A 560 -5.74 32.65 36.37
C ALA A 560 -6.75 32.06 37.37
N ILE A 561 -6.42 32.06 38.67
CA ILE A 561 -7.31 31.58 39.76
C ILE A 561 -8.61 32.39 39.83
N SER A 562 -8.56 33.67 39.45
CA SER A 562 -9.74 34.56 39.44
C SER A 562 -10.83 34.09 38.46
N ARG A 563 -10.46 33.41 37.36
CA ARG A 563 -11.43 32.89 36.38
C ARG A 563 -12.16 31.65 36.89
N PHE A 564 -11.49 30.80 37.67
CA PHE A 564 -12.06 29.57 38.22
C PHE A 564 -12.92 29.81 39.48
N LEU A 565 -12.61 30.87 40.25
CA LEU A 565 -13.42 31.28 41.39
C LEU A 565 -14.61 32.17 41.00
N ALA A 566 -14.55 32.86 39.85
CA ALA A 566 -15.63 33.74 39.39
C ALA A 566 -16.97 32.99 39.18
N ASP A 567 -16.92 31.75 38.68
CA ASP A 567 -18.13 30.93 38.44
C ASP A 567 -18.79 30.42 39.74
N LYS A 568 -18.11 30.56 40.89
CA LYS A 568 -18.62 30.15 42.21
C LYS A 568 -19.02 31.32 43.11
N LEU A 569 -18.82 32.56 42.67
CA LEU A 569 -19.13 33.77 43.43
C LEU A 569 -20.43 34.39 42.91
N THR A 570 -21.25 34.90 43.81
CA THR A 570 -22.46 35.65 43.45
C THR A 570 -22.11 37.02 42.86
N GLU A 571 -23.06 37.63 42.16
CA GLU A 571 -22.86 38.94 41.51
C GLU A 571 -22.48 40.05 42.51
N ASP A 572 -23.00 39.98 43.74
CA ASP A 572 -22.66 40.89 44.82
C ASP A 572 -21.24 40.67 45.35
N GLU A 573 -20.80 39.42 45.52
CA GLU A 573 -19.45 39.07 45.96
C GLU A 573 -18.40 39.43 44.91
N LEU A 574 -18.73 39.27 43.62
CA LEU A 574 -17.89 39.73 42.51
C LEU A 574 -17.73 41.25 42.53
N ASN A 575 -18.82 41.99 42.73
CA ASN A 575 -18.79 43.45 42.83
C ASN A 575 -18.01 43.95 44.05
N GLU A 576 -18.14 43.27 45.20
CA GLU A 576 -17.37 43.57 46.40
C GLU A 576 -15.87 43.32 46.18
N ARG A 577 -15.53 42.21 45.52
CA ARG A 577 -14.14 41.88 45.17
C ARG A 577 -13.55 42.86 44.16
N ILE A 578 -14.31 43.29 43.15
CA ILE A 578 -13.91 44.34 42.21
C ILE A 578 -13.61 45.64 42.96
N LYS A 579 -14.49 46.06 43.88
CA LYS A 579 -14.27 47.27 44.71
C LYS A 579 -13.04 47.15 45.59
N GLU A 580 -12.81 45.99 46.20
CA GLU A 580 -11.62 45.73 47.02
C GLU A 580 -10.33 45.82 46.19
N ILE A 581 -10.33 45.21 45.00
CA ILE A 581 -9.20 45.26 44.05
C ILE A 581 -8.96 46.70 43.57
N GLN A 582 -10.01 47.43 43.20
CA GLN A 582 -9.91 48.84 42.79
C GLN A 582 -9.36 49.72 43.92
N SER A 583 -9.80 49.49 45.17
CA SER A 583 -9.28 50.18 46.35
C SER A 583 -7.78 49.88 46.57
N LYS A 584 -7.36 48.62 46.42
CA LYS A 584 -5.94 48.22 46.48
C LYS A 584 -5.12 48.85 45.36
N ILE A 585 -5.63 48.87 44.13
CA ILE A 585 -5.00 49.55 42.99
C ILE A 585 -4.82 51.04 43.29
N ASN A 586 -5.85 51.72 43.79
CA ASN A 586 -5.76 53.13 44.13
C ASN A 586 -4.76 53.40 45.26
N LYS A 587 -4.69 52.51 46.26
CA LYS A 587 -3.71 52.61 47.35
C LYS A 587 -2.28 52.42 46.82
N MET A 588 -2.04 51.40 46.00
CA MET A 588 -0.74 51.16 45.37
C MET A 588 -0.33 52.30 44.45
N ASN A 589 -1.23 52.84 43.64
CA ASN A 589 -0.96 54.00 42.80
C ASN A 589 -0.55 55.21 43.64
N LYS A 590 -1.22 55.45 44.77
CA LYS A 590 -0.86 56.52 45.69
C LYS A 590 0.53 56.29 46.30
N GLU A 591 0.86 55.07 46.69
CA GLU A 591 2.20 54.70 47.19
C GLU A 591 3.28 54.87 46.10
N ILE A 592 3.02 54.42 44.87
CA ILE A 592 3.92 54.62 43.71
C ILE A 592 4.20 56.11 43.51
N THR A 593 3.16 56.94 43.54
CA THR A 593 3.31 58.40 43.38
C THR A 593 4.18 58.98 44.50
N LEU A 594 3.98 58.55 45.75
CA LEU A 594 4.79 58.98 46.89
C LEU A 594 6.25 58.56 46.76
N TYR A 595 6.52 57.33 46.31
CA TYR A 595 7.89 56.86 46.07
C TYR A 595 8.56 57.57 44.90
N GLN A 596 7.82 57.90 43.84
CA GLN A 596 8.32 58.71 42.73
C GLN A 596 8.69 60.13 43.19
N ASP A 597 7.85 60.75 44.02
CA ASP A 597 8.14 62.06 44.63
C ASP A 597 9.37 61.99 45.55
N GLU A 598 9.55 60.89 46.28
CA GLU A 598 10.71 60.68 47.15
C GLU A 598 11.99 60.47 46.34
N ILE A 599 11.95 59.71 45.24
CA ILE A 599 13.06 59.58 44.30
C ILE A 599 13.46 60.95 43.75
N ALA A 600 12.51 61.76 43.29
CA ALA A 600 12.79 63.09 42.76
C ALA A 600 13.47 64.01 43.79
N LYS A 601 13.02 63.95 45.06
CA LYS A 601 13.65 64.69 46.17
C LYS A 601 15.07 64.21 46.44
N LEU A 602 15.29 62.89 46.44
CA LEU A 602 16.61 62.31 46.69
C LEU A 602 17.59 62.63 45.56
N GLU A 603 17.14 62.64 44.31
CA GLU A 603 17.93 63.07 43.15
C GLU A 603 18.35 64.54 43.23
N ASP A 604 17.44 65.44 43.67
CA ASP A 604 17.78 66.85 43.88
C ASP A 604 18.78 67.05 45.02
N ILE A 605 18.60 66.34 46.15
CA ILE A 605 19.55 66.37 47.28
C ILE A 605 20.92 65.87 46.84
N LEU A 606 20.98 64.78 46.06
CA LEU A 606 22.23 64.25 45.52
C LEU A 606 22.90 65.28 44.61
N ALA A 607 22.16 65.86 43.66
CA ALA A 607 22.67 66.88 42.74
C ALA A 607 23.24 68.10 43.49
N ASN A 608 22.55 68.57 44.55
CA ASN A 608 23.02 69.69 45.36
C ASN A 608 24.27 69.33 46.18
N ARG A 609 24.37 68.12 46.74
CA ARG A 609 25.60 67.67 47.42
C ARG A 609 26.79 67.57 46.49
N VAL A 610 26.60 67.09 45.26
CA VAL A 610 27.67 67.03 44.25
C VAL A 610 28.11 68.44 43.83
N LYS A 611 27.16 69.37 43.61
CA LYS A 611 27.48 70.79 43.32
C LYS A 611 28.33 71.44 44.43
N ILE A 612 28.00 71.17 45.69
CA ILE A 612 28.74 71.71 46.85
C ILE A 612 30.17 71.13 46.90
N ARG A 613 30.34 69.82 46.69
CA ARG A 613 31.68 69.19 46.70
C ARG A 613 32.57 69.70 45.56
N GLU A 614 32.00 69.91 44.39
CA GLU A 614 32.74 70.32 43.19
C GLU A 614 32.87 71.86 43.06
N GLY A 615 32.34 72.65 44.01
CA GLY A 615 32.48 74.11 44.05
C GLY A 615 31.72 74.85 42.94
N ILE A 616 30.61 74.32 42.46
CA ILE A 616 29.91 74.86 41.28
C ILE A 616 28.65 75.62 41.66
N SER A 617 28.54 76.89 41.24
CA SER A 617 27.51 77.83 41.72
C SER A 617 26.24 77.93 40.84
N VAL A 618 26.16 77.26 39.69
CA VAL A 618 25.05 77.45 38.73
C VAL A 618 24.24 76.17 38.50
N SER A 619 22.91 76.27 38.56
CA SER A 619 21.97 75.14 38.52
C SER A 619 21.76 74.51 37.14
N ASN A 620 22.36 75.05 36.07
CA ASN A 620 22.20 74.57 34.68
C ASN A 620 23.54 74.48 33.93
N ILE A 621 24.45 73.60 34.39
CA ILE A 621 25.71 73.36 33.68
C ILE A 621 25.44 72.52 32.43
N LYS A 622 25.83 73.06 31.29
CA LYS A 622 25.91 72.33 30.02
C LYS A 622 27.37 72.04 29.71
N CYS A 623 27.67 70.84 29.24
CA CYS A 623 29.01 70.54 28.76
C CYS A 623 29.28 71.38 27.50
N THR A 624 30.36 72.16 27.47
CA THR A 624 30.65 73.04 26.32
C THR A 624 31.03 72.30 25.05
N VAL A 625 31.39 71.01 25.16
CA VAL A 625 31.78 70.17 24.03
C VAL A 625 30.56 69.55 23.33
N CYS A 626 29.55 69.09 24.07
CA CYS A 626 28.36 68.43 23.51
C CYS A 626 27.06 69.26 23.64
N HIS A 627 27.11 70.38 24.36
CA HIS A 627 26.00 71.28 24.68
C HIS A 627 24.80 70.65 25.44
N LYS A 628 24.92 69.40 25.90
CA LYS A 628 23.89 68.73 26.71
C LYS A 628 24.02 69.10 28.20
N PRO A 629 22.89 69.14 28.96
CA PRO A 629 22.92 69.32 30.41
C PRO A 629 23.64 68.14 31.06
N ILE A 630 24.36 68.41 32.15
CA ILE A 630 25.08 67.39 32.91
C ILE A 630 24.18 66.83 34.01
N ASN A 631 23.92 65.51 33.98
CA ASN A 631 23.20 64.81 35.03
C ASN A 631 24.20 64.24 36.05
N PHE A 632 24.37 64.92 37.17
CA PHE A 632 25.32 64.53 38.23
C PHE A 632 25.04 63.17 38.87
N ALA A 633 23.82 62.61 38.73
CA ALA A 633 23.49 61.30 39.29
C ALA A 633 23.92 60.13 38.37
N LYS A 634 24.10 60.38 37.06
CA LYS A 634 24.37 59.34 36.06
C LYS A 634 25.66 59.56 35.26
N ASP A 635 26.05 60.81 35.05
CA ASP A 635 27.15 61.17 34.16
C ASP A 635 28.50 61.20 34.90
N LYS A 636 29.54 60.60 34.30
CA LYS A 636 30.93 60.81 34.73
C LYS A 636 31.42 62.18 34.26
N ILE A 637 31.94 62.99 35.18
CA ILE A 637 32.36 64.37 34.90
C ILE A 637 33.85 64.58 35.18
N ILE A 638 34.46 65.55 34.48
CA ILE A 638 35.79 66.09 34.77
C ILE A 638 35.69 67.60 34.93
N LYS A 639 36.40 68.14 35.91
CA LYS A 639 36.53 69.57 36.18
C LYS A 639 37.93 70.05 35.76
N CYS A 640 38.00 71.20 35.10
CA CYS A 640 39.29 71.84 34.83
C CYS A 640 39.88 72.45 36.10
N PRO A 641 41.13 72.13 36.49
CA PRO A 641 41.73 72.66 37.71
C PRO A 641 42.03 74.16 37.64
N PHE A 642 42.05 74.77 36.45
CA PHE A 642 42.40 76.18 36.28
C PHE A 642 41.20 77.12 36.19
N CYS A 643 40.12 76.70 35.52
CA CYS A 643 38.95 77.55 35.27
C CYS A 643 37.64 76.95 35.79
N ASP A 644 37.73 75.86 36.57
CA ASP A 644 36.62 75.17 37.23
C ASP A 644 35.47 74.71 36.31
N SER A 645 35.69 74.73 34.99
CA SER A 645 34.68 74.34 34.01
C SER A 645 34.51 72.82 33.99
N VAL A 646 33.26 72.36 33.93
CA VAL A 646 32.91 70.94 34.04
C VAL A 646 32.41 70.39 32.70
N PHE A 647 32.89 69.19 32.36
CA PHE A 647 32.58 68.51 31.11
C PHE A 647 32.22 67.04 31.36
N HIS A 648 31.46 66.43 30.46
CA HIS A 648 31.35 64.97 30.43
C HIS A 648 32.73 64.36 30.19
N TYR A 649 33.08 63.35 30.99
CA TYR A 649 34.39 62.69 30.95
C TYR A 649 34.81 62.32 29.52
N LEU A 650 33.93 61.63 28.78
CA LEU A 650 34.20 61.21 27.40
C LEU A 650 34.36 62.39 26.43
N CYS A 651 33.61 63.47 26.64
CA CYS A 651 33.65 64.64 25.77
C CYS A 651 34.99 65.39 25.92
N VAL A 652 35.49 65.54 27.14
CA VAL A 652 36.77 66.21 27.37
C VAL A 652 37.95 65.30 27.09
N ALA A 653 37.84 63.98 27.34
CA ALA A 653 38.91 63.03 27.04
C ALA A 653 39.29 63.04 25.55
N PHE A 654 38.29 63.11 24.65
CA PHE A 654 38.54 63.25 23.22
C PHE A 654 39.20 64.59 22.83
N TRP A 655 38.90 65.66 23.56
CA TRP A 655 39.51 66.97 23.34
C TRP A 655 40.97 67.00 23.82
N LEU A 656 41.22 66.47 25.02
CA LEU A 656 42.55 66.43 25.64
C LEU A 656 43.53 65.57 24.85
N SER A 657 43.07 64.49 24.21
CA SER A 657 43.95 63.66 23.36
C SER A 657 44.49 64.40 22.14
N LYS A 658 43.83 65.48 21.68
CA LYS A 658 44.24 66.26 20.51
C LYS A 658 45.02 67.52 20.85
N TYR A 659 44.60 68.25 21.88
CA TYR A 659 45.12 69.60 22.15
C TYR A 659 45.80 69.75 23.52
N ASN A 660 45.70 68.74 24.40
CA ASN A 660 46.18 68.77 25.79
C ASN A 660 45.83 70.07 26.55
N SER A 661 44.72 70.72 26.21
CA SER A 661 44.33 72.02 26.75
C SER A 661 42.84 72.05 27.08
N CYS A 662 42.46 72.88 28.06
CA CYS A 662 41.06 73.05 28.43
C CYS A 662 40.26 73.67 27.27
N PRO A 663 39.11 73.10 26.86
CA PRO A 663 38.25 73.71 25.84
C PRO A 663 37.75 75.12 26.21
N MET A 664 37.77 75.48 27.51
CA MET A 664 37.21 76.74 28.00
C MET A 664 38.28 77.81 28.26
N CYS A 665 39.41 77.45 28.88
CA CYS A 665 40.47 78.42 29.24
C CYS A 665 41.79 78.22 28.49
N ASN A 666 41.90 77.20 27.64
CA ASN A 666 43.11 76.81 26.91
C ASN A 666 44.36 76.51 27.76
N ASN A 667 44.27 76.47 29.10
CA ASN A 667 45.38 76.02 29.94
C ASN A 667 45.66 74.53 29.73
N GLN A 668 46.94 74.18 29.76
CA GLN A 668 47.42 72.83 29.50
C GLN A 668 47.15 71.91 30.71
N PHE A 669 46.52 70.75 30.50
CA PHE A 669 46.08 69.87 31.60
C PHE A 669 47.20 69.01 32.19
N LEU A 670 48.21 68.66 31.39
CA LEU A 670 49.33 67.81 31.78
C LEU A 670 50.66 68.53 31.52
N ASP A 671 51.29 69.06 32.57
CA ASP A 671 52.72 69.41 32.60
C ASP A 671 53.45 68.30 33.39
N PRO A 672 54.33 67.50 32.75
CA PRO A 672 55.04 66.40 33.40
C PRO A 672 56.02 66.84 34.50
N ASN A 673 56.26 68.14 34.72
CA ASN A 673 57.16 68.64 35.77
C ASN A 673 56.47 69.03 37.09
N LEU A 674 55.16 68.79 37.24
CA LEU A 674 54.39 69.29 38.39
C LEU A 674 54.31 68.35 39.60
N GLY A 675 55.15 67.31 39.69
CA GLY A 675 55.43 66.57 40.93
C GLY A 675 54.19 65.99 41.66
N LEU A 676 53.16 65.56 40.92
CA LEU A 676 51.84 65.16 41.44
C LEU A 676 51.62 63.64 41.53
N PHE A 677 52.68 62.84 41.58
CA PHE A 677 52.57 61.42 41.89
C PHE A 677 53.13 61.18 43.30
N GLU A 678 52.25 61.12 44.29
CA GLU A 678 52.58 60.48 45.58
C GLU A 678 52.68 58.97 45.36
N GLU A 679 53.78 58.38 45.84
CA GLU A 679 54.08 56.95 45.76
C GLU A 679 53.02 56.12 46.50
N GLU A 680 52.46 55.10 45.84
CA GLU A 680 51.55 54.13 46.48
C GLU A 680 52.30 53.30 47.53
N PRO A 681 51.78 53.12 48.76
CA PRO A 681 52.34 52.17 49.70
C PRO A 681 51.87 50.74 49.35
N GLU A 682 52.82 49.81 49.36
CA GLU A 682 52.59 48.37 49.17
C GLU A 682 51.54 47.81 50.16
N ARG A 683 50.40 47.33 49.64
CA ARG A 683 49.86 45.97 49.84
C ARG A 683 48.50 45.74 49.19
#